data_AF-A0AA36D645-F1
#
_entry.id   AF-A0AA36D645-F1
#
_cell.length_a   1.000
_cell.length_b   1.000
_cell.length_c   1.000
_cell.angle_alpha   90.00
_cell.angle_beta   90.00
_cell.angle_gamma   90.00
#
_symmetry.space_group_name_H-M   'P 1'
#
loop_
_entity.id
_entity.type
_entity.pdbx_description
1 polymer ?
#
loop_
_entity_poly.entity_id
_entity_poly.type
_entity_poly.pdbx_seq_one_letter_code
_entity_poly.pdbx_strand_id
1 'polypeptide(L)'
;MRPSHSLAVILVSLALWVGNANADDDNPITSRFKCRSNGCCDHHEWCRFWASVGECRTNAEWMEDNCQLACGTCRKKLPQILRQLINARAPHKELLTSARPNPVRPPPRPPVTRPPTRLTRPTLRPTFTAARTFFTRPPVTRARVTPAATFRTRVTAAPTSVFDLATPSTEATTIRVITVPKGGFGATLLPRGFQFGAEARKRPFFPFFMPFPGKTSQRLPVPTRSPLLDRAFSPQPVTRPAFPAPPPVPVISANPGQNLSPPPPFNERSTAAQNARCLQLMRNPPENLAEIMHRERLMQPVEDQSGRRPIDLDQVVRSNLANACVPRNDEAECERSACYHLTFRTFDGTCNNIRNPLQGSAYRPYTRLLPPNYDDGLHEPVGSLFPESRPNPRMVTRNIVSSDEQVLSHEFNALLMQFGQFVSHDMAKTTLVPSSKCNVCQNMTSRCMAVKVMPDDPNPSFRHDTCIRVSRSSPICGSGHFKPRQQLNENSNYIDASPIYGSSLVDSKKFRDGRTGRLQLPMFNGMQMLPFDTGSCRGPRSSCKVIFRAGDSRVNLFVGLSSWHTVFTREHNRIAATLQRLNPHWSGDRVFMESRKLVGAQVQAIVYREYLPKILGTAFATTVGEYFGYDPSVDSTIANEFTSGAFRFGHGMIQELYQRLDANFRNMSIGPLALEHGTLKSDTLIFEGGPEAMIRGMLTQPVKRPQRVTPAVTEKMFGSTDLATINIQRGRDHGHQPYIKYRELCGMGSATTFEQLGREILSTGVRNRLRNSYGSVDRIDLWVGALVEDPVLRGLVGPTIACIVGPQFKRTRDGDRLYYENPGVFTRAQVNEIRRSSLSRILCDNARGLTMVPREAFRLGPFVPCGQIPAMDLSKWKE
;
A
#
# COMPACT_ATOMS: atom_id res chain seq x y z
N MET A 1 -9.41 41.33 -31.53
CA MET A 1 -8.93 41.28 -32.93
C MET A 1 -7.56 40.60 -32.98
N ARG A 2 -7.20 40.03 -34.13
CA ARG A 2 -5.87 39.60 -34.62
C ARG A 2 -5.83 40.00 -36.11
N PRO A 3 -4.68 40.00 -36.83
CA PRO A 3 -3.28 39.92 -36.37
C PRO A 3 -2.58 41.29 -36.56
N SER A 4 -1.41 41.56 -37.19
CA SER A 4 -0.70 40.94 -38.34
C SER A 4 0.75 41.45 -38.57
N HIS A 5 1.63 40.55 -39.05
CA HIS A 5 2.84 40.80 -39.89
C HIS A 5 4.05 41.55 -39.26
N SER A 6 5.33 41.34 -39.65
CA SER A 6 6.02 40.40 -40.60
C SER A 6 7.47 40.14 -40.07
N LEU A 7 8.17 39.01 -40.30
CA LEU A 7 8.86 38.51 -41.53
C LEU A 7 9.87 39.53 -42.14
N ALA A 8 11.11 39.19 -42.53
CA ALA A 8 11.90 37.94 -42.43
C ALA A 8 13.41 38.18 -42.81
N VAL A 9 14.17 37.10 -43.11
CA VAL A 9 15.46 37.05 -43.87
C VAL A 9 16.75 37.29 -43.02
N ILE A 10 17.74 36.40 -42.80
CA ILE A 10 18.32 35.17 -43.45
C ILE A 10 19.19 35.51 -44.69
N LEU A 11 20.53 35.45 -44.67
CA LEU A 11 21.40 34.25 -44.64
C LEU A 11 22.89 34.71 -44.73
N VAL A 12 23.86 33.91 -44.27
CA VAL A 12 25.10 33.52 -45.00
C VAL A 12 25.84 32.46 -44.15
N SER A 13 25.91 31.25 -44.72
CA SER A 13 27.01 30.25 -44.78
C SER A 13 28.08 30.07 -43.67
N LEU A 14 28.75 28.91 -43.51
CA LEU A 14 28.52 27.47 -43.76
C LEU A 14 29.87 26.76 -43.46
N ALA A 15 29.93 25.70 -42.62
CA ALA A 15 31.07 24.75 -42.50
C ALA A 15 32.49 25.33 -42.16
N LEU A 16 33.42 24.66 -41.46
CA LEU A 16 33.47 23.36 -40.80
C LEU A 16 34.61 23.41 -39.76
N TRP A 17 34.37 23.07 -38.50
CA TRP A 17 35.40 22.44 -37.64
C TRP A 17 34.70 21.73 -36.46
N VAL A 18 35.17 20.52 -36.13
CA VAL A 18 34.61 19.69 -35.06
C VAL A 18 35.73 19.36 -34.08
N GLY A 19 35.55 19.67 -32.80
CA GLY A 19 36.53 19.39 -31.76
C GLY A 19 35.96 19.55 -30.35
N ASN A 20 35.75 18.41 -29.68
CA ASN A 20 35.55 18.24 -28.24
C ASN A 20 34.55 19.18 -27.53
N ALA A 21 33.28 18.76 -27.49
CA ALA A 21 32.45 18.93 -26.32
C ALA A 21 32.26 17.55 -25.66
N ASN A 22 32.71 17.37 -24.42
CA ASN A 22 32.53 16.10 -23.70
C ASN A 22 31.07 15.91 -23.31
N ALA A 23 30.47 14.78 -23.69
CA ALA A 23 29.11 14.41 -23.34
C ALA A 23 29.11 13.45 -22.14
N ASP A 24 29.20 14.00 -20.93
CA ASP A 24 29.18 13.24 -19.66
C ASP A 24 28.35 13.99 -18.58
N ASP A 25 27.01 13.94 -18.68
CA ASP A 25 26.10 13.94 -17.49
C ASP A 25 24.64 13.48 -17.78
N ASP A 26 24.32 12.98 -18.98
CA ASP A 26 23.01 12.34 -19.25
C ASP A 26 23.10 10.83 -19.00
N ASN A 27 22.92 10.40 -17.74
CA ASN A 27 23.05 8.98 -17.41
C ASN A 27 22.00 8.41 -16.43
N PRO A 28 20.96 7.70 -16.94
CA PRO A 28 20.05 6.89 -16.12
C PRO A 28 20.57 5.46 -15.87
N ILE A 29 21.84 5.15 -16.18
CA ILE A 29 22.50 3.86 -15.90
C ILE A 29 23.19 3.95 -14.53
N THR A 30 22.85 3.04 -13.62
CA THR A 30 23.56 2.93 -12.34
C THR A 30 24.84 2.13 -12.50
N SER A 31 25.91 2.49 -11.76
CA SER A 31 27.16 1.73 -11.71
C SER A 31 27.01 0.26 -11.24
N ARG A 32 25.85 -0.10 -10.68
CA ARG A 32 25.45 -1.46 -10.32
C ARG A 32 24.54 -2.11 -11.38
N PHE A 33 24.88 -1.96 -12.65
CA PHE A 33 24.23 -2.73 -13.71
C PHE A 33 24.44 -4.24 -13.52
N LYS A 34 23.54 -5.05 -14.05
CA LYS A 34 23.64 -6.51 -14.04
C LYS A 34 23.47 -7.06 -15.44
N CYS A 35 24.51 -7.67 -15.98
CA CYS A 35 24.50 -8.30 -17.30
C CYS A 35 24.59 -9.83 -17.23
N ARG A 36 24.17 -10.49 -18.31
CA ARG A 36 24.61 -11.85 -18.67
C ARG A 36 25.73 -11.77 -19.71
N SER A 37 26.48 -12.86 -19.86
CA SER A 37 27.56 -13.00 -20.86
C SER A 37 27.10 -12.82 -22.31
N ASN A 38 25.80 -12.91 -22.60
CA ASN A 38 25.23 -12.65 -23.93
C ASN A 38 24.83 -11.18 -24.16
N GLY A 39 25.35 -10.24 -23.38
CA GLY A 39 25.10 -8.79 -23.54
C GLY A 39 23.70 -8.31 -23.10
N CYS A 40 22.83 -9.19 -22.60
CA CYS A 40 21.55 -8.76 -22.03
C CYS A 40 21.72 -8.20 -20.61
N CYS A 41 21.26 -6.97 -20.37
CA CYS A 41 21.52 -6.24 -19.13
C CYS A 41 20.28 -5.58 -18.50
N ASP A 42 20.25 -5.58 -17.16
CA ASP A 42 19.56 -4.58 -16.35
C ASP A 42 20.57 -3.42 -16.14
N HIS A 43 20.39 -2.29 -16.82
CA HIS A 43 21.28 -1.12 -16.74
C HIS A 43 21.00 -0.24 -15.50
N HIS A 44 19.84 -0.40 -14.87
CA HIS A 44 19.47 0.31 -13.65
C HIS A 44 19.11 -0.68 -12.53
N GLU A 45 19.61 -0.47 -11.30
CA GLU A 45 19.42 -1.41 -10.18
C GLU A 45 17.93 -1.76 -9.94
N TRP A 46 17.03 -0.77 -10.09
CA TRP A 46 15.58 -0.93 -9.86
C TRP A 46 14.82 -1.65 -10.98
N CYS A 47 15.46 -2.01 -12.09
CA CYS A 47 14.82 -2.67 -13.24
C CYS A 47 13.92 -3.85 -12.84
N ARG A 48 14.36 -4.62 -11.84
CA ARG A 48 13.67 -5.82 -11.33
C ARG A 48 12.45 -5.48 -10.48
N PHE A 49 12.53 -4.43 -9.68
CA PHE A 49 11.39 -3.90 -8.95
C PHE A 49 10.34 -3.36 -9.93
N TRP A 50 10.74 -2.52 -10.87
CA TRP A 50 9.87 -1.97 -11.91
C TRP A 50 9.19 -3.06 -12.75
N ALA A 51 9.94 -4.09 -13.16
CA ALA A 51 9.37 -5.27 -13.82
C ALA A 51 8.38 -6.05 -12.95
N SER A 52 8.57 -6.08 -11.62
CA SER A 52 7.67 -6.76 -10.69
C SER A 52 6.34 -6.02 -10.46
N VAL A 53 6.34 -4.67 -10.54
CA VAL A 53 5.11 -3.85 -10.44
C VAL A 53 4.41 -3.65 -11.79
N GLY A 54 5.07 -3.93 -12.92
CA GLY A 54 4.43 -4.04 -14.24
C GLY A 54 5.05 -3.19 -15.36
N GLU A 55 6.13 -2.45 -15.10
CA GLU A 55 6.67 -1.45 -16.03
C GLU A 55 7.10 -1.99 -17.40
N CYS A 56 7.39 -3.29 -17.50
CA CYS A 56 7.58 -3.98 -18.78
C CYS A 56 6.38 -3.92 -19.74
N ARG A 57 5.22 -3.42 -19.28
CA ARG A 57 4.03 -3.15 -20.08
C ARG A 57 3.67 -1.67 -20.12
N THR A 58 3.71 -0.97 -18.98
CA THR A 58 3.33 0.45 -18.86
C THR A 58 4.40 1.43 -19.33
N ASN A 59 5.67 1.02 -19.31
CA ASN A 59 6.83 1.77 -19.79
C ASN A 59 7.71 0.88 -20.70
N ALA A 60 7.05 0.13 -21.58
CA ALA A 60 7.68 -0.97 -22.33
C ALA A 60 8.90 -0.55 -23.16
N GLU A 61 8.91 0.66 -23.73
CA GLU A 61 10.01 1.17 -24.57
C GLU A 61 11.29 1.41 -23.75
N TRP A 62 11.22 2.24 -22.70
CA TRP A 62 12.37 2.50 -21.82
C TRP A 62 12.85 1.22 -21.12
N MET A 63 11.92 0.36 -20.71
CA MET A 63 12.23 -0.92 -20.05
C MET A 63 12.78 -1.98 -21.02
N GLU A 64 12.44 -1.94 -22.32
CA GLU A 64 12.99 -2.86 -23.33
C GLU A 64 14.47 -2.60 -23.61
N ASP A 65 14.92 -1.34 -23.54
CA ASP A 65 16.34 -1.01 -23.69
C ASP A 65 17.12 -1.03 -22.36
N ASN A 66 16.56 -0.54 -21.25
CA ASN A 66 17.30 -0.39 -20.00
C ASN A 66 17.17 -1.58 -19.04
N CYS A 67 16.13 -2.41 -19.15
CA CYS A 67 15.76 -3.42 -18.14
C CYS A 67 15.55 -4.82 -18.72
N GLN A 68 16.50 -5.23 -19.57
CA GLN A 68 16.31 -6.34 -20.50
C GLN A 68 16.20 -7.72 -19.81
N LEU A 69 16.92 -7.92 -18.69
CA LEU A 69 16.83 -9.17 -17.93
C LEU A 69 15.55 -9.22 -17.09
N ALA A 70 15.20 -8.11 -16.45
CA ALA A 70 14.02 -7.96 -15.61
C ALA A 70 12.72 -8.15 -16.39
N CYS A 71 12.64 -7.58 -17.60
CA CYS A 71 11.49 -7.75 -18.49
C CYS A 71 11.56 -9.01 -19.37
N GLY A 72 12.68 -9.73 -19.38
CA GLY A 72 12.87 -10.91 -20.22
C GLY A 72 12.99 -10.59 -21.72
N THR A 73 13.28 -9.34 -22.08
CA THR A 73 13.32 -8.82 -23.45
C THR A 73 14.66 -9.08 -24.15
N CYS A 74 15.58 -9.81 -23.50
CA CYS A 74 16.86 -10.34 -24.00
C CYS A 74 16.87 -11.04 -25.38
N ARG A 75 15.72 -11.19 -26.05
CA ARG A 75 15.57 -11.82 -27.37
C ARG A 75 14.92 -10.90 -28.41
N LYS A 76 14.73 -9.60 -28.11
CA LYS A 76 14.04 -8.63 -28.99
C LYS A 76 14.94 -7.71 -29.82
N LYS A 77 16.27 -7.76 -29.69
CA LYS A 77 17.17 -7.00 -30.58
C LYS A 77 17.37 -7.71 -31.92
N LEU A 78 16.37 -7.58 -32.80
CA LEU A 78 16.67 -7.38 -34.21
C LEU A 78 17.48 -6.08 -34.32
N PRO A 79 18.60 -6.02 -35.06
CA PRO A 79 19.38 -4.79 -35.19
C PRO A 79 18.53 -3.62 -35.71
N GLN A 80 18.71 -2.41 -35.17
CA GLN A 80 17.94 -1.22 -35.58
C GLN A 80 17.96 -0.96 -37.10
N ILE A 81 19.06 -1.36 -37.76
CA ILE A 81 19.25 -1.37 -39.22
C ILE A 81 18.07 -2.04 -39.96
N LEU A 82 17.58 -3.19 -39.47
CA LEU A 82 16.44 -3.89 -40.09
C LEU A 82 15.11 -3.13 -39.96
N ARG A 83 14.95 -2.30 -38.92
CA ARG A 83 13.74 -1.49 -38.72
C ARG A 83 13.66 -0.32 -39.70
N GLN A 84 14.79 0.18 -40.18
CA GLN A 84 14.85 1.18 -41.25
C GLN A 84 14.66 0.54 -42.64
N LEU A 85 15.23 -0.65 -42.86
CA LEU A 85 15.11 -1.37 -44.15
C LEU A 85 13.68 -1.85 -44.46
N ILE A 86 12.88 -2.25 -43.45
CA ILE A 86 11.51 -2.74 -43.66
C ILE A 86 10.55 -1.65 -44.18
N ASN A 87 10.81 -0.38 -43.91
CA ASN A 87 9.99 0.74 -44.39
C ASN A 87 10.38 1.22 -45.81
N ALA A 88 11.37 0.59 -46.46
CA ALA A 88 11.96 1.04 -47.72
C ALA A 88 11.58 0.18 -48.94
N ARG A 89 10.29 0.20 -49.30
CA ARG A 89 9.70 -0.22 -50.61
C ARG A 89 9.68 -1.73 -50.96
N ALA A 90 8.46 -2.26 -51.10
CA ALA A 90 8.14 -3.30 -52.10
C ALA A 90 8.00 -2.63 -53.49
N PRO A 91 8.02 -3.35 -54.64
CA PRO A 91 6.93 -4.26 -55.08
C PRO A 91 7.35 -5.59 -55.79
N HIS A 92 6.39 -6.35 -56.36
CA HIS A 92 6.49 -7.75 -56.90
C HIS A 92 6.52 -7.93 -58.44
N LYS A 93 7.11 -9.04 -58.95
CA LYS A 93 6.46 -10.13 -59.76
C LYS A 93 7.48 -11.22 -60.20
N GLU A 94 7.23 -12.52 -59.99
CA GLU A 94 6.74 -13.56 -60.96
C GLU A 94 7.72 -13.86 -62.12
N LEU A 95 7.92 -15.10 -62.62
CA LEU A 95 7.04 -16.29 -62.69
C LEU A 95 7.86 -17.62 -62.82
N LEU A 96 7.19 -18.79 -62.86
CA LEU A 96 7.68 -20.17 -63.22
C LEU A 96 8.47 -20.98 -62.14
N THR A 97 8.35 -22.31 -61.96
CA THR A 97 7.27 -23.33 -62.18
C THR A 97 7.54 -24.66 -61.44
N SER A 98 6.49 -25.36 -60.96
CA SER A 98 6.45 -26.80 -60.56
C SER A 98 7.31 -27.23 -59.34
N ALA A 99 7.06 -28.32 -58.61
CA ALA A 99 5.99 -29.35 -58.61
C ALA A 99 5.75 -29.91 -57.17
N ARG A 100 4.76 -30.78 -56.98
CA ARG A 100 4.59 -31.63 -55.75
C ARG A 100 5.09 -33.05 -56.02
N PRO A 101 5.36 -33.86 -54.97
CA PRO A 101 4.39 -34.90 -54.61
C PRO A 101 4.13 -35.04 -53.08
N ASN A 102 3.40 -36.09 -52.68
CA ASN A 102 2.77 -36.29 -51.36
C ASN A 102 3.49 -37.39 -50.50
N PRO A 103 3.11 -37.64 -49.23
CA PRO A 103 3.93 -38.37 -48.24
C PRO A 103 3.68 -39.90 -48.13
N VAL A 104 4.52 -40.58 -47.33
CA VAL A 104 4.55 -42.04 -47.10
C VAL A 104 4.49 -42.42 -45.59
N ARG A 105 3.95 -43.61 -45.27
CA ARG A 105 3.73 -44.29 -43.95
C ARG A 105 4.30 -45.75 -44.03
N PRO A 106 4.20 -46.68 -43.02
CA PRO A 106 3.63 -46.64 -41.64
C PRO A 106 4.76 -46.61 -40.56
N PRO A 107 5.18 -47.59 -39.71
CA PRO A 107 4.68 -48.91 -39.20
C PRO A 107 4.31 -48.93 -37.66
N PRO A 108 4.00 -50.08 -36.99
CA PRO A 108 3.32 -50.11 -35.66
C PRO A 108 4.04 -50.87 -34.50
N ARG A 109 3.33 -51.08 -33.37
CA ARG A 109 3.72 -51.89 -32.18
C ARG A 109 3.07 -53.29 -32.16
N PRO A 110 3.63 -54.26 -31.39
CA PRO A 110 2.86 -55.25 -30.60
C PRO A 110 3.51 -55.53 -29.20
N PRO A 111 3.09 -56.53 -28.38
CA PRO A 111 1.75 -56.76 -27.78
C PRO A 111 1.79 -56.94 -26.23
N VAL A 112 0.85 -57.70 -25.62
CA VAL A 112 0.49 -57.75 -24.16
C VAL A 112 0.17 -59.19 -23.66
N THR A 113 0.36 -59.52 -22.36
CA THR A 113 -0.13 -60.79 -21.73
C THR A 113 -0.63 -60.71 -20.26
N ARG A 114 -1.43 -61.72 -19.84
CA ARG A 114 -2.10 -62.02 -18.52
C ARG A 114 -2.62 -63.50 -18.54
N PRO A 115 -3.29 -64.13 -17.52
CA PRO A 115 -3.86 -63.67 -16.23
C PRO A 115 -3.16 -64.40 -15.03
N PRO A 116 -3.69 -65.26 -14.09
CA PRO A 116 -5.04 -65.72 -13.66
C PRO A 116 -5.39 -65.35 -12.16
N THR A 117 -5.87 -66.29 -11.30
CA THR A 117 -6.61 -66.01 -10.03
C THR A 117 -6.65 -67.15 -8.96
N ARG A 118 -6.89 -66.78 -7.68
CA ARG A 118 -7.78 -67.39 -6.63
C ARG A 118 -7.32 -68.50 -5.64
N LEU A 119 -7.97 -68.46 -4.45
CA LEU A 119 -8.09 -69.46 -3.35
C LEU A 119 -6.83 -69.69 -2.48
N THR A 120 -6.88 -70.05 -1.18
CA THR A 120 -7.96 -70.56 -0.28
C THR A 120 -8.08 -69.80 1.07
N ARG A 121 -8.96 -70.27 1.98
CA ARG A 121 -9.10 -69.92 3.42
C ARG A 121 -8.81 -71.20 4.23
N PRO A 122 -8.41 -71.15 5.52
CA PRO A 122 -9.42 -71.33 6.56
C PRO A 122 -9.18 -70.54 7.87
N THR A 123 -10.01 -70.84 8.86
CA THR A 123 -10.24 -70.24 10.18
C THR A 123 -9.13 -70.43 11.22
N LEU A 124 -9.00 -69.46 12.15
CA LEU A 124 -9.39 -69.65 13.57
C LEU A 124 -9.55 -68.32 14.32
N ARG A 125 -10.30 -68.34 15.44
CA ARG A 125 -10.38 -67.28 16.46
C ARG A 125 -9.58 -67.74 17.71
N PRO A 126 -9.28 -66.86 18.69
CA PRO A 126 -10.27 -66.60 19.74
C PRO A 126 -10.75 -65.14 19.80
N THR A 127 -12.00 -64.97 20.26
CA THR A 127 -12.52 -63.69 20.77
C THR A 127 -12.61 -63.78 22.29
N PHE A 128 -12.28 -62.71 23.00
CA PHE A 128 -12.73 -62.52 24.38
C PHE A 128 -13.70 -61.34 24.48
N THR A 129 -14.56 -61.39 25.49
CA THR A 129 -15.91 -60.80 25.45
C THR A 129 -16.04 -59.57 26.33
N ALA A 130 -16.87 -58.61 25.92
CA ALA A 130 -17.34 -57.57 26.83
C ALA A 130 -18.44 -58.11 27.77
N ALA A 131 -18.49 -57.58 29.00
CA ALA A 131 -19.60 -57.78 29.92
C ALA A 131 -20.36 -56.46 30.14
N ARG A 132 -21.68 -56.50 29.95
CA ARG A 132 -22.65 -55.50 30.43
C ARG A 132 -23.44 -56.12 31.58
N THR A 133 -24.03 -55.30 32.43
CA THR A 133 -25.32 -55.64 33.04
C THR A 133 -26.16 -54.38 33.27
N PHE A 134 -27.46 -54.48 32.97
CA PHE A 134 -28.53 -53.55 33.35
C PHE A 134 -29.30 -54.16 34.53
N PHE A 135 -30.06 -53.36 35.28
CA PHE A 135 -31.39 -53.65 35.89
C PHE A 135 -31.81 -52.34 36.64
N THR A 136 -33.04 -51.81 36.77
CA THR A 136 -34.38 -51.86 36.13
C THR A 136 -35.28 -50.86 36.91
N ARG A 137 -36.44 -50.47 36.36
CA ARG A 137 -37.59 -49.84 37.08
C ARG A 137 -38.42 -50.95 37.81
N PRO A 138 -39.40 -50.73 38.75
CA PRO A 138 -40.51 -49.74 38.70
C PRO A 138 -40.98 -49.15 40.09
N PRO A 139 -42.28 -49.09 40.51
CA PRO A 139 -43.28 -48.00 40.28
C PRO A 139 -43.93 -47.40 41.58
N VAL A 140 -45.16 -46.83 41.47
CA VAL A 140 -46.15 -46.39 42.53
C VAL A 140 -45.88 -44.95 43.08
N THR A 141 -46.84 -44.03 43.37
CA THR A 141 -48.32 -44.04 43.63
C THR A 141 -49.09 -42.83 43.00
N ARG A 142 -50.42 -42.75 43.15
CA ARG A 142 -51.33 -41.60 42.84
C ARG A 142 -51.61 -40.69 44.05
N ALA A 143 -51.79 -39.37 43.82
CA ALA A 143 -52.84 -38.45 44.35
C ALA A 143 -52.54 -37.01 43.82
N ARG A 144 -53.41 -36.21 43.18
CA ARG A 144 -54.71 -35.60 43.56
C ARG A 144 -54.70 -34.83 44.89
N VAL A 145 -54.63 -33.49 44.83
CA VAL A 145 -55.69 -32.53 45.26
C VAL A 145 -55.52 -31.22 44.45
N THR A 146 -56.64 -30.62 44.04
CA THR A 146 -56.82 -29.20 43.64
C THR A 146 -58.04 -28.67 44.41
N PRO A 147 -58.14 -27.37 44.76
CA PRO A 147 -58.82 -26.44 43.83
C PRO A 147 -58.44 -24.93 43.93
N ALA A 148 -58.92 -24.17 42.92
CA ALA A 148 -59.24 -22.73 42.95
C ALA A 148 -58.07 -21.71 43.10
N ALA A 149 -58.19 -20.44 42.66
CA ALA A 149 -59.31 -19.77 42.00
C ALA A 149 -58.84 -18.92 40.79
N THR A 150 -59.72 -18.75 39.79
CA THR A 150 -59.59 -17.72 38.75
C THR A 150 -60.28 -16.42 39.17
N PHE A 151 -59.88 -15.27 38.63
CA PHE A 151 -60.85 -14.34 38.02
C PHE A 151 -60.20 -13.38 37.00
N ARG A 152 -61.02 -12.78 36.12
CA ARG A 152 -60.66 -11.76 35.11
C ARG A 152 -61.52 -10.51 35.32
N THR A 153 -60.95 -9.31 35.13
CA THR A 153 -61.41 -8.17 34.28
C THR A 153 -60.45 -6.98 34.53
N ARG A 154 -60.02 -6.09 33.60
CA ARG A 154 -60.46 -5.54 32.30
C ARG A 154 -61.18 -4.17 32.43
N VAL A 155 -60.74 -3.21 31.60
CA VAL A 155 -61.42 -1.96 31.12
C VAL A 155 -60.97 -0.60 31.74
N THR A 156 -60.89 0.41 30.86
CA THR A 156 -60.94 1.90 31.01
C THR A 156 -59.72 2.79 31.34
N ALA A 157 -59.60 3.82 30.48
CA ALA A 157 -59.36 5.26 30.73
C ALA A 157 -57.94 5.86 30.86
N ALA A 158 -57.80 6.98 30.13
CA ALA A 158 -56.91 8.15 30.31
C ALA A 158 -57.84 9.40 30.19
N PRO A 159 -57.40 10.69 30.12
CA PRO A 159 -56.08 11.31 30.30
C PRO A 159 -56.10 12.51 31.31
N THR A 160 -55.00 13.30 31.41
CA THR A 160 -54.83 14.77 31.74
C THR A 160 -53.43 15.00 32.38
N SER A 161 -52.58 16.05 32.21
CA SER A 161 -52.64 17.47 31.74
C SER A 161 -53.00 18.53 32.82
N VAL A 162 -52.29 19.65 33.06
CA VAL A 162 -51.09 20.28 32.44
C VAL A 162 -50.38 21.24 33.46
N PHE A 163 -49.84 22.40 33.01
CA PHE A 163 -49.18 23.55 33.69
C PHE A 163 -47.65 23.45 33.98
N ASP A 164 -46.73 24.36 33.57
CA ASP A 164 -46.66 25.82 33.25
C ASP A 164 -46.04 26.66 34.41
N LEU A 165 -45.38 27.83 34.24
CA LEU A 165 -45.08 28.78 33.14
C LEU A 165 -43.59 29.29 33.34
N ALA A 166 -42.95 30.24 32.63
CA ALA A 166 -43.40 31.48 31.96
C ALA A 166 -42.52 31.96 30.77
N THR A 167 -43.02 32.98 30.07
CA THR A 167 -42.53 33.64 28.82
C THR A 167 -42.03 35.10 29.14
N PRO A 168 -41.90 36.14 28.27
CA PRO A 168 -42.15 36.36 26.80
C PRO A 168 -40.92 36.97 26.04
N SER A 169 -40.94 37.54 24.81
CA SER A 169 -42.02 38.12 23.97
C SER A 169 -41.71 38.24 22.44
N THR A 170 -42.71 37.87 21.60
CA THR A 170 -43.31 38.58 20.41
C THR A 170 -42.43 39.09 19.23
N GLU A 171 -42.86 39.25 17.96
CA GLU A 171 -44.17 39.25 17.22
C GLU A 171 -44.09 38.41 15.90
N ALA A 172 -45.11 37.63 15.47
CA ALA A 172 -46.24 37.91 14.54
C ALA A 172 -45.84 38.34 13.08
N THR A 173 -46.29 37.69 11.98
CA THR A 173 -47.64 37.76 11.33
C THR A 173 -47.60 37.05 9.94
N THR A 174 -48.62 36.53 9.21
CA THR A 174 -49.92 35.83 9.50
C THR A 174 -50.52 35.20 8.20
N ILE A 175 -50.76 33.86 8.21
CA ILE A 175 -51.82 33.04 7.54
C ILE A 175 -52.44 33.43 6.16
N ARG A 176 -52.42 32.51 5.16
CA ARG A 176 -53.63 31.91 4.51
C ARG A 176 -53.36 30.74 3.51
N VAL A 177 -54.36 29.88 3.32
CA VAL A 177 -54.39 28.71 2.41
C VAL A 177 -55.74 28.65 1.69
N ILE A 178 -55.76 28.42 0.37
CA ILE A 178 -56.95 28.10 -0.46
C ILE A 178 -56.56 27.10 -1.57
N THR A 179 -57.49 26.27 -2.03
CA THR A 179 -57.27 25.17 -3.00
C THR A 179 -58.18 25.24 -4.24
N VAL A 180 -57.63 24.89 -5.42
CA VAL A 180 -58.29 24.15 -6.54
C VAL A 180 -59.44 24.88 -7.31
N PRO A 181 -59.38 25.00 -8.66
CA PRO A 181 -60.04 24.01 -9.53
C PRO A 181 -59.32 23.68 -10.87
N LYS A 182 -59.90 22.74 -11.64
CA LYS A 182 -59.44 22.21 -12.94
C LYS A 182 -60.00 22.99 -14.14
N GLY A 183 -59.38 22.80 -15.32
CA GLY A 183 -59.95 23.05 -16.65
C GLY A 183 -59.46 22.01 -17.68
N GLY A 184 -60.12 21.86 -18.83
CA GLY A 184 -59.76 20.88 -19.86
C GLY A 184 -60.60 20.98 -21.16
N PHE A 185 -60.47 19.97 -22.03
CA PHE A 185 -60.89 19.91 -23.46
C PHE A 185 -59.98 20.71 -24.43
N GLY A 186 -59.80 20.31 -25.70
CA GLY A 186 -60.43 19.19 -26.45
C GLY A 186 -59.59 18.68 -27.66
N ALA A 187 -60.21 17.86 -28.52
CA ALA A 187 -59.61 17.26 -29.73
C ALA A 187 -59.68 18.23 -30.95
N THR A 188 -59.29 17.94 -32.21
CA THR A 188 -59.45 16.71 -33.03
C THR A 188 -58.66 16.81 -34.37
N LEU A 189 -58.69 15.73 -35.19
CA LEU A 189 -58.56 15.66 -36.68
C LEU A 189 -57.19 15.45 -37.37
N LEU A 190 -57.19 14.40 -38.21
CA LEU A 190 -56.40 14.13 -39.44
C LEU A 190 -57.27 14.59 -40.68
N PRO A 191 -56.92 14.42 -41.99
CA PRO A 191 -55.88 13.56 -42.61
C PRO A 191 -55.21 14.00 -43.96
N ARG A 192 -54.35 13.11 -44.51
CA ARG A 192 -53.85 13.01 -45.93
C ARG A 192 -52.91 14.13 -46.45
N GLY A 193 -51.90 13.83 -47.30
CA GLY A 193 -51.40 12.53 -47.80
C GLY A 193 -50.30 12.63 -48.89
N PHE A 194 -49.93 11.46 -49.45
CA PHE A 194 -49.00 11.17 -50.58
C PHE A 194 -47.52 10.78 -50.31
N GLN A 195 -46.96 10.05 -51.29
CA GLN A 195 -45.76 9.18 -51.29
C GLN A 195 -44.60 9.85 -52.08
N PHE A 196 -43.36 9.35 -52.25
CA PHE A 196 -42.81 7.99 -52.40
C PHE A 196 -41.30 7.95 -52.02
N GLY A 197 -40.72 6.74 -51.90
CA GLY A 197 -39.28 6.51 -52.07
C GLY A 197 -38.59 5.77 -50.92
N ALA A 198 -37.80 4.74 -51.23
CA ALA A 198 -37.00 3.99 -50.26
C ALA A 198 -35.78 3.32 -50.93
N GLU A 199 -34.63 3.26 -50.24
CA GLU A 199 -33.66 2.16 -50.40
C GLU A 199 -32.68 2.05 -49.20
N ALA A 200 -31.92 0.96 -49.15
CA ALA A 200 -30.92 0.71 -48.10
C ALA A 200 -29.72 -0.14 -48.59
N ARG A 201 -28.49 0.20 -48.19
CA ARG A 201 -27.24 -0.61 -48.23
C ARG A 201 -26.34 -0.13 -47.07
N LYS A 202 -25.59 -0.93 -46.29
CA LYS A 202 -24.74 -2.14 -46.44
C LYS A 202 -23.22 -1.83 -46.60
N ARG A 203 -22.39 -2.69 -45.96
CA ARG A 203 -20.90 -2.68 -45.87
C ARG A 203 -20.23 -3.06 -47.22
N PRO A 204 -18.88 -3.03 -47.41
CA PRO A 204 -18.00 -4.17 -47.07
C PRO A 204 -16.48 -3.85 -46.76
N PHE A 205 -15.54 -4.75 -47.16
CA PHE A 205 -14.12 -4.92 -46.75
C PHE A 205 -13.08 -4.78 -47.94
N PHE A 206 -11.76 -4.83 -47.62
CA PHE A 206 -10.49 -5.11 -48.39
C PHE A 206 -10.55 -5.85 -49.77
N PRO A 207 -9.60 -5.69 -50.76
CA PRO A 207 -8.17 -6.18 -50.72
C PRO A 207 -7.06 -5.41 -51.56
N PHE A 208 -6.17 -6.09 -52.35
CA PHE A 208 -4.74 -5.77 -52.76
C PHE A 208 -4.49 -5.28 -54.25
N PHE A 209 -3.31 -5.07 -54.93
CA PHE A 209 -1.92 -5.69 -54.94
C PHE A 209 -0.71 -4.79 -55.49
N MET A 210 0.22 -5.24 -56.40
CA MET A 210 1.55 -4.60 -56.78
C MET A 210 2.07 -4.81 -58.25
N PRO A 211 2.98 -3.95 -58.84
CA PRO A 211 4.41 -4.28 -59.29
C PRO A 211 5.41 -3.05 -59.47
N PHE A 212 6.71 -3.05 -59.92
CA PHE A 212 7.94 -3.87 -59.63
C PHE A 212 9.36 -3.13 -59.54
N PRO A 213 10.34 -3.15 -60.50
CA PRO A 213 11.69 -3.81 -60.31
C PRO A 213 13.03 -2.99 -60.33
N GLY A 214 14.16 -3.61 -59.85
CA GLY A 214 15.60 -3.36 -60.27
C GLY A 214 16.61 -2.77 -59.22
N LYS A 215 17.96 -2.68 -59.42
CA LYS A 215 18.99 -3.38 -60.27
C LYS A 215 20.49 -2.92 -59.99
N THR A 216 21.49 -3.83 -59.81
CA THR A 216 23.01 -3.72 -59.96
C THR A 216 23.86 -2.67 -59.16
N SER A 217 25.17 -2.80 -58.79
CA SER A 217 26.17 -3.92 -58.73
C SER A 217 27.58 -3.51 -58.16
N GLN A 218 28.26 -4.34 -57.32
CA GLN A 218 29.75 -4.42 -57.00
C GLN A 218 30.43 -3.23 -56.25
N ARG A 219 31.61 -3.29 -55.57
CA ARG A 219 32.61 -4.35 -55.15
C ARG A 219 33.44 -3.91 -53.88
N LEU A 220 34.24 -4.82 -53.32
CA LEU A 220 35.22 -4.69 -52.19
C LEU A 220 36.64 -4.20 -52.66
N PRO A 221 37.67 -3.82 -51.83
CA PRO A 221 38.14 -4.50 -50.59
C PRO A 221 38.77 -3.63 -49.45
N VAL A 222 39.45 -4.28 -48.48
CA VAL A 222 40.03 -3.73 -47.21
C VAL A 222 41.35 -4.44 -46.85
N PRO A 223 42.45 -3.72 -46.54
CA PRO A 223 43.11 -3.76 -45.21
C PRO A 223 43.55 -2.33 -44.75
N THR A 224 44.40 -2.00 -43.73
CA THR A 224 45.46 -2.76 -43.01
C THR A 224 45.64 -2.37 -41.51
N ARG A 225 46.83 -1.94 -41.03
CA ARG A 225 47.27 -1.86 -39.61
C ARG A 225 48.27 -0.70 -39.35
N SER A 226 48.12 -0.01 -38.20
CA SER A 226 49.09 0.27 -37.08
C SER A 226 50.56 0.73 -37.35
N PRO A 227 51.38 1.15 -36.33
CA PRO A 227 51.13 1.52 -34.91
C PRO A 227 51.85 2.84 -34.43
N LEU A 228 51.88 3.06 -33.08
CA LEU A 228 52.88 3.81 -32.27
C LEU A 228 52.60 5.26 -31.76
N LEU A 229 53.31 5.53 -30.65
CA LEU A 229 53.47 6.66 -29.72
C LEU A 229 53.82 8.03 -30.39
N ASP A 230 53.88 9.21 -29.74
CA ASP A 230 54.26 9.50 -28.34
C ASP A 230 53.86 10.92 -27.79
N ARG A 231 54.04 11.13 -26.48
CA ARG A 231 54.32 12.37 -25.69
C ARG A 231 53.72 13.77 -25.99
N ALA A 232 52.93 14.24 -25.00
CA ALA A 232 53.10 15.47 -24.18
C ALA A 232 53.17 16.90 -24.79
N PHE A 233 52.40 17.86 -24.23
CA PHE A 233 52.86 18.93 -23.29
C PHE A 233 51.70 19.81 -22.75
N SER A 234 51.96 20.65 -21.74
CA SER A 234 50.95 21.47 -21.01
C SER A 234 50.84 22.93 -21.49
N PRO A 235 49.67 23.60 -21.32
CA PRO A 235 49.52 25.06 -21.48
C PRO A 235 49.38 25.85 -20.15
N GLN A 236 49.64 27.17 -20.22
CA GLN A 236 49.34 28.19 -19.19
C GLN A 236 48.30 29.21 -19.76
N PRO A 237 47.70 30.11 -18.94
CA PRO A 237 46.34 30.59 -19.15
C PRO A 237 46.20 31.97 -19.82
N VAL A 238 44.95 32.33 -20.18
CA VAL A 238 44.51 33.69 -20.53
C VAL A 238 43.19 34.00 -19.80
N THR A 239 43.01 35.25 -19.36
CA THR A 239 41.90 35.74 -18.51
C THR A 239 40.91 36.64 -19.26
N ARG A 240 39.65 36.77 -18.79
CA ARG A 240 38.71 37.89 -19.08
C ARG A 240 37.63 38.01 -17.96
N PRO A 241 36.77 39.06 -17.90
CA PRO A 241 36.59 39.85 -16.66
C PRO A 241 35.26 39.63 -15.90
N ALA A 242 35.11 40.36 -14.79
CA ALA A 242 34.05 40.20 -13.78
C ALA A 242 32.95 41.30 -13.80
N PHE A 243 31.89 41.05 -13.03
CA PHE A 243 30.86 42.01 -12.61
C PHE A 243 30.77 42.07 -11.07
N PRO A 244 30.23 43.14 -10.45
CA PRO A 244 30.49 43.48 -9.04
C PRO A 244 29.62 42.72 -8.01
N ALA A 245 30.11 42.68 -6.77
CA ALA A 245 29.49 42.04 -5.61
C ALA A 245 28.94 43.09 -4.60
N PRO A 246 27.96 42.71 -3.74
CA PRO A 246 27.42 43.60 -2.68
C PRO A 246 28.42 43.86 -1.53
N PRO A 247 28.20 44.91 -0.71
CA PRO A 247 29.14 45.35 0.31
C PRO A 247 29.25 44.41 1.54
N PRO A 248 30.39 44.43 2.27
CA PRO A 248 30.68 43.48 3.34
C PRO A 248 30.04 43.84 4.70
N VAL A 249 29.83 42.81 5.52
CA VAL A 249 29.52 42.91 6.96
C VAL A 249 30.85 42.90 7.76
N PRO A 250 30.98 43.63 8.89
CA PRO A 250 32.25 43.74 9.61
C PRO A 250 32.79 42.40 10.15
N VAL A 251 34.09 42.18 9.97
CA VAL A 251 34.82 41.04 10.55
C VAL A 251 35.37 41.44 11.92
N ILE A 252 35.03 40.68 12.96
CA ILE A 252 35.68 40.78 14.28
C ILE A 252 36.97 39.96 14.25
N SER A 253 38.08 40.57 14.66
CA SER A 253 39.40 39.92 14.72
C SER A 253 39.43 38.78 15.74
N ALA A 254 40.11 37.69 15.42
CA ALA A 254 40.35 36.56 16.31
C ALA A 254 41.86 36.34 16.49
N ASN A 255 42.31 36.21 17.74
CA ASN A 255 43.74 36.09 18.07
C ASN A 255 44.34 34.76 17.55
N PRO A 256 45.47 34.79 16.82
CA PRO A 256 46.22 33.58 16.46
C PRO A 256 47.05 33.11 17.66
N GLY A 257 46.50 32.22 18.51
CA GLY A 257 47.15 31.92 19.79
C GLY A 257 46.77 30.64 20.54
N GLN A 258 46.07 29.67 19.92
CA GLN A 258 45.87 28.35 20.55
C GLN A 258 46.01 27.20 19.55
N ASN A 259 46.95 26.28 19.82
CA ASN A 259 47.08 25.00 19.15
C ASN A 259 45.98 24.04 19.62
N LEU A 260 44.76 24.22 19.10
CA LEU A 260 43.73 23.20 19.18
C LEU A 260 44.08 22.09 18.19
N SER A 261 44.59 20.97 18.72
CA SER A 261 44.67 19.73 17.95
C SER A 261 43.27 19.39 17.39
N PRO A 262 43.16 18.92 16.13
CA PRO A 262 41.87 18.47 15.62
C PRO A 262 41.32 17.39 16.55
N PRO A 263 40.03 17.42 16.91
CA PRO A 263 39.44 16.38 17.75
C PRO A 263 39.66 15.02 17.09
N PRO A 264 40.00 13.96 17.85
CA PRO A 264 40.22 12.65 17.27
C PRO A 264 38.97 12.21 16.50
N PRO A 265 39.13 11.49 15.37
CA PRO A 265 37.99 11.05 14.58
C PRO A 265 37.02 10.27 15.47
N PHE A 266 35.75 10.70 15.47
CA PHE A 266 34.72 10.07 16.28
C PHE A 266 34.61 8.59 15.89
N ASN A 267 35.05 7.70 16.78
CA ASN A 267 35.08 6.28 16.47
C ASN A 267 33.64 5.76 16.53
N GLU A 268 32.99 5.60 15.36
CA GLU A 268 31.55 5.29 15.22
C GLU A 268 31.17 3.87 15.66
N ARG A 269 32.04 3.20 16.42
CA ARG A 269 31.82 1.91 17.07
C ARG A 269 32.07 2.08 18.56
N SER A 270 31.16 1.56 19.38
CA SER A 270 31.38 1.48 20.84
C SER A 270 32.69 0.76 21.17
N THR A 271 33.48 1.34 22.07
CA THR A 271 34.59 0.61 22.71
C THR A 271 34.06 -0.63 23.43
N ALA A 272 34.93 -1.62 23.66
CA ALA A 272 34.55 -2.83 24.41
C ALA A 272 33.96 -2.51 25.80
N ALA A 273 34.50 -1.50 26.48
CA ALA A 273 33.98 -1.00 27.76
C ALA A 273 32.58 -0.37 27.64
N GLN A 274 32.34 0.46 26.61
CA GLN A 274 31.00 1.00 26.34
C GLN A 274 29.99 -0.12 26.04
N ASN A 275 30.33 -1.09 25.18
CA ASN A 275 29.39 -2.17 24.89
C ASN A 275 29.14 -3.06 26.13
N ALA A 276 30.15 -3.35 26.94
CA ALA A 276 29.96 -4.05 28.23
C ALA A 276 29.00 -3.30 29.18
N ARG A 277 29.11 -1.97 29.26
CA ARG A 277 28.17 -1.12 30.02
C ARG A 277 26.76 -1.17 29.43
N CYS A 278 26.63 -1.12 28.11
CA CYS A 278 25.34 -1.27 27.42
C CYS A 278 24.73 -2.66 27.62
N LEU A 279 25.53 -3.74 27.66
CA LEU A 279 25.05 -5.09 27.96
C LEU A 279 24.51 -5.21 29.39
N GLN A 280 25.14 -4.55 30.37
CA GLN A 280 24.63 -4.43 31.74
C GLN A 280 23.25 -3.73 31.76
N LEU A 281 23.15 -2.57 31.10
CA LEU A 281 21.92 -1.78 31.01
C LEU A 281 20.81 -2.49 30.22
N MET A 282 21.15 -3.30 29.20
CA MET A 282 20.19 -4.06 28.41
C MET A 282 19.58 -5.25 29.16
N ARG A 283 20.30 -5.81 30.14
CA ARG A 283 19.80 -6.89 30.99
C ARG A 283 18.83 -6.37 32.06
N ASN A 284 19.17 -5.24 32.68
CA ASN A 284 18.34 -4.56 33.71
C ASN A 284 18.18 -3.06 33.36
N PRO A 285 17.25 -2.69 32.46
CA PRO A 285 17.06 -1.30 32.04
C PRO A 285 16.36 -0.47 33.13
N PRO A 286 16.98 0.62 33.64
CA PRO A 286 16.34 1.52 34.59
C PRO A 286 15.40 2.52 33.90
N GLU A 287 14.46 3.10 34.64
CA GLU A 287 13.48 4.07 34.10
C GLU A 287 14.11 5.33 33.50
N ASN A 288 15.30 5.71 33.96
CA ASN A 288 16.10 6.84 33.50
C ASN A 288 17.22 6.44 32.51
N LEU A 289 17.02 5.35 31.76
CA LEU A 289 17.99 4.87 30.77
C LEU A 289 18.34 5.95 29.73
N ALA A 290 17.41 6.80 29.30
CA ALA A 290 17.68 7.87 28.34
C ALA A 290 18.71 8.88 28.89
N GLU A 291 18.52 9.32 30.14
CA GLU A 291 19.42 10.21 30.86
C GLU A 291 20.79 9.56 31.10
N ILE A 292 20.83 8.26 31.40
CA ILE A 292 22.08 7.48 31.54
C ILE A 292 22.84 7.39 30.21
N MET A 293 22.16 6.99 29.13
CA MET A 293 22.76 6.83 27.81
C MET A 293 23.33 8.14 27.26
N HIS A 294 22.72 9.27 27.61
CA HIS A 294 23.24 10.61 27.35
C HIS A 294 24.47 10.92 28.23
N ARG A 295 24.31 10.92 29.55
CA ARG A 295 25.35 11.31 30.53
C ARG A 295 26.64 10.50 30.38
N GLU A 296 26.52 9.20 30.14
CA GLU A 296 27.65 8.27 30.00
C GLU A 296 28.17 8.16 28.55
N ARG A 297 27.65 9.00 27.63
CA ARG A 297 28.04 9.06 26.20
C ARG A 297 28.01 7.67 25.53
N LEU A 298 26.91 6.95 25.74
CA LEU A 298 26.71 5.58 25.25
C LEU A 298 25.89 5.50 23.96
N MET A 299 25.22 6.58 23.54
CA MET A 299 24.35 6.56 22.35
C MET A 299 25.13 6.40 21.04
N GLN A 300 25.06 5.21 20.45
CA GLN A 300 25.67 4.86 19.17
C GLN A 300 24.61 4.88 18.04
N PRO A 301 24.79 5.68 16.96
CA PRO A 301 23.79 5.78 15.90
C PRO A 301 23.96 4.77 14.75
N VAL A 302 25.07 4.03 14.72
CA VAL A 302 25.38 3.01 13.71
C VAL A 302 25.18 1.61 14.30
N GLU A 303 24.52 0.72 13.55
CA GLU A 303 24.37 -0.70 13.88
C GLU A 303 25.55 -1.49 13.27
N ASP A 304 26.30 -2.24 14.08
CA ASP A 304 27.23 -3.24 13.54
C ASP A 304 26.45 -4.50 13.14
N GLN A 305 26.17 -4.60 11.83
CA GLN A 305 25.47 -5.73 11.21
C GLN A 305 26.41 -6.88 10.81
N SER A 306 27.70 -6.87 11.16
CA SER A 306 28.70 -7.83 10.63
C SER A 306 28.42 -9.31 10.93
N GLY A 307 27.64 -9.63 11.96
CA GLY A 307 27.22 -10.99 12.29
C GLY A 307 25.83 -11.41 11.78
N ARG A 308 25.13 -10.58 10.99
CA ARG A 308 23.82 -10.89 10.40
C ARG A 308 23.72 -10.48 8.93
N ARG A 309 22.80 -11.08 8.18
CA ARG A 309 22.53 -10.77 6.77
C ARG A 309 21.11 -10.23 6.59
N PRO A 310 20.90 -8.91 6.71
CA PRO A 310 19.60 -8.29 6.47
C PRO A 310 19.10 -8.59 5.05
N ILE A 311 17.80 -8.90 4.93
CA ILE A 311 17.18 -9.18 3.63
C ILE A 311 16.89 -7.86 2.91
N ASP A 312 17.49 -7.69 1.73
CA ASP A 312 17.24 -6.56 0.83
C ASP A 312 16.14 -6.87 -0.21
N LEU A 313 15.56 -5.81 -0.78
CA LEU A 313 14.51 -5.94 -1.81
C LEU A 313 14.99 -6.73 -3.04
N ASP A 314 16.28 -6.68 -3.38
CA ASP A 314 16.84 -7.42 -4.52
C ASP A 314 16.91 -8.93 -4.27
N GLN A 315 17.09 -9.36 -3.02
CA GLN A 315 17.04 -10.76 -2.58
C GLN A 315 15.59 -11.28 -2.61
N VAL A 316 14.64 -10.48 -2.11
CA VAL A 316 13.20 -10.75 -2.19
C VAL A 316 12.79 -10.95 -3.65
N VAL A 317 13.09 -9.99 -4.53
CA VAL A 317 12.70 -10.04 -5.94
C VAL A 317 13.41 -11.16 -6.70
N ARG A 318 14.70 -11.45 -6.42
CA ARG A 318 15.40 -12.63 -6.96
C ARG A 318 14.67 -13.94 -6.62
N SER A 319 14.38 -14.17 -5.34
CA SER A 319 13.73 -15.39 -4.87
C SER A 319 12.30 -15.51 -5.40
N ASN A 320 11.54 -14.42 -5.39
CA ASN A 320 10.15 -14.41 -5.86
C ASN A 320 10.05 -14.66 -7.38
N LEU A 321 10.95 -14.11 -8.19
CA LEU A 321 10.97 -14.35 -9.65
C LEU A 321 11.28 -15.81 -10.01
N ALA A 322 12.24 -16.43 -9.32
CA ALA A 322 12.62 -17.83 -9.56
C ALA A 322 11.61 -18.81 -8.91
N ASN A 323 11.49 -18.72 -7.58
CA ASN A 323 10.91 -19.75 -6.73
C ASN A 323 9.45 -19.44 -6.32
N ALA A 324 8.94 -18.24 -6.63
CA ALA A 324 7.65 -17.73 -6.14
C ALA A 324 7.50 -17.65 -4.60
N CYS A 325 8.61 -17.67 -3.86
CA CYS A 325 8.65 -17.54 -2.41
C CYS A 325 9.67 -16.49 -1.95
N VAL A 326 9.52 -15.98 -0.73
CA VAL A 326 10.43 -15.00 -0.13
C VAL A 326 11.30 -15.67 0.95
N PRO A 327 12.60 -15.33 1.06
CA PRO A 327 13.45 -15.82 2.14
C PRO A 327 12.93 -15.39 3.51
N ARG A 328 13.21 -16.19 4.54
CA ARG A 328 12.87 -15.89 5.94
C ARG A 328 14.05 -15.16 6.59
N ASN A 329 13.77 -14.14 7.40
CA ASN A 329 14.75 -13.62 8.34
C ASN A 329 14.85 -14.58 9.54
N ASP A 330 16.03 -15.15 9.76
CA ASP A 330 16.34 -16.08 10.85
C ASP A 330 17.60 -15.67 11.65
N GLU A 331 18.19 -14.51 11.38
CA GLU A 331 19.45 -14.04 11.96
C GLU A 331 19.25 -12.75 12.76
N ALA A 332 19.60 -12.73 14.05
CA ALA A 332 19.60 -11.54 14.89
C ALA A 332 20.63 -11.69 16.04
N GLU A 333 21.37 -10.63 16.34
CA GLU A 333 22.51 -10.66 17.27
C GLU A 333 22.58 -9.35 18.10
N CYS A 334 21.74 -9.25 19.13
CA CYS A 334 21.53 -7.99 19.85
C CYS A 334 22.69 -7.57 20.75
N GLU A 335 23.55 -8.52 21.17
CA GLU A 335 24.67 -8.20 22.07
C GLU A 335 25.86 -7.52 21.34
N ARG A 336 26.00 -7.68 20.01
CA ARG A 336 27.05 -7.01 19.22
C ARG A 336 26.90 -5.49 19.19
N SER A 337 25.65 -5.01 19.15
CA SER A 337 25.31 -3.58 19.01
C SER A 337 24.43 -3.09 20.17
N ALA A 338 24.67 -3.55 21.40
CA ALA A 338 23.78 -3.33 22.54
C ALA A 338 23.47 -1.83 22.79
N CYS A 339 24.49 -0.96 22.66
CA CYS A 339 24.33 0.49 22.79
C CYS A 339 23.37 1.11 21.76
N TYR A 340 23.39 0.61 20.52
CA TYR A 340 22.45 1.01 19.48
C TYR A 340 21.04 0.52 19.81
N HIS A 341 20.86 -0.77 20.13
CA HIS A 341 19.54 -1.34 20.39
C HIS A 341 18.86 -0.78 21.65
N LEU A 342 19.60 -0.32 22.65
CA LEU A 342 19.03 0.43 23.78
C LEU A 342 18.40 1.75 23.34
N THR A 343 19.04 2.46 22.40
CA THR A 343 18.67 3.82 22.00
C THR A 343 17.67 3.86 20.84
N PHE A 344 17.81 2.93 19.89
CA PHE A 344 17.27 3.01 18.54
C PHE A 344 16.69 1.68 18.03
N ARG A 345 15.74 1.82 17.09
CA ARG A 345 15.18 0.70 16.32
C ARG A 345 16.11 0.33 15.17
N THR A 346 16.34 -0.96 14.97
CA THR A 346 16.81 -1.49 13.67
C THR A 346 15.82 -1.11 12.56
N PHE A 347 16.20 -1.30 11.29
CA PHE A 347 15.27 -1.06 10.17
C PHE A 347 14.29 -2.22 9.99
N ASP A 348 14.73 -3.46 10.20
CA ASP A 348 13.92 -4.66 10.06
C ASP A 348 13.16 -5.06 11.33
N GLY A 349 13.15 -4.23 12.38
CA GLY A 349 12.47 -4.49 13.65
C GLY A 349 13.09 -5.60 14.52
N THR A 350 14.22 -6.18 14.10
CA THR A 350 14.99 -7.14 14.92
C THR A 350 15.50 -6.48 16.21
N CYS A 351 15.69 -7.28 17.26
CA CYS A 351 16.17 -6.83 18.58
C CYS A 351 15.27 -5.78 19.27
N ASN A 352 13.98 -5.70 18.91
CA ASN A 352 12.99 -5.00 19.73
C ASN A 352 12.73 -5.81 21.01
N ASN A 353 12.16 -7.01 20.90
CA ASN A 353 12.12 -7.96 22.01
C ASN A 353 13.51 -8.61 22.18
N ILE A 354 14.20 -8.33 23.29
CA ILE A 354 15.55 -8.86 23.56
C ILE A 354 15.54 -10.37 23.88
N ARG A 355 14.43 -10.91 24.41
CA ARG A 355 14.28 -12.36 24.68
C ARG A 355 13.99 -13.15 23.41
N ASN A 356 13.21 -12.56 22.50
CA ASN A 356 12.85 -13.14 21.20
C ASN A 356 13.24 -12.17 20.04
N PRO A 357 14.54 -12.08 19.65
CA PRO A 357 15.03 -11.05 18.72
C PRO A 357 14.37 -10.95 17.33
N LEU A 358 13.70 -12.02 16.89
CA LEU A 358 12.98 -12.12 15.61
C LEU A 358 11.45 -11.97 15.76
N GLN A 359 10.97 -11.60 16.95
CA GLN A 359 9.57 -11.28 17.23
C GLN A 359 9.28 -9.87 16.72
N GLY A 360 8.22 -9.73 15.92
CA GLY A 360 7.89 -8.45 15.29
C GLY A 360 8.80 -8.02 14.12
N SER A 361 9.78 -8.81 13.69
CA SER A 361 10.72 -8.40 12.63
C SER A 361 10.18 -8.63 11.21
N ALA A 362 10.76 -7.90 10.25
CA ALA A 362 10.50 -8.05 8.83
C ALA A 362 10.96 -9.42 8.29
N TYR A 363 10.33 -9.83 7.19
CA TYR A 363 10.52 -11.11 6.49
C TYR A 363 10.28 -12.33 7.38
N ARG A 364 9.30 -12.21 8.27
CA ARG A 364 8.76 -13.27 9.14
C ARG A 364 7.32 -13.62 8.73
N PRO A 365 6.83 -14.84 8.99
CA PRO A 365 5.44 -15.18 8.74
C PRO A 365 4.51 -14.35 9.64
N TYR A 366 3.30 -14.05 9.16
CA TYR A 366 2.26 -13.49 10.03
C TYR A 366 1.86 -14.49 11.12
N THR A 367 1.44 -13.98 12.27
CA THR A 367 0.73 -14.80 13.26
C THR A 367 -0.70 -15.09 12.78
N ARG A 368 -1.39 -16.02 13.43
CA ARG A 368 -2.69 -16.55 13.01
C ARG A 368 -3.68 -16.45 14.17
N LEU A 369 -4.80 -15.75 13.98
CA LEU A 369 -5.87 -15.71 14.99
C LEU A 369 -6.65 -17.03 15.04
N LEU A 370 -6.79 -17.71 13.89
CA LEU A 370 -7.34 -19.06 13.81
C LEU A 370 -6.46 -19.94 12.89
N PRO A 371 -6.50 -21.28 13.05
CA PRO A 371 -5.78 -22.19 12.16
C PRO A 371 -6.13 -21.95 10.68
N PRO A 372 -5.16 -22.02 9.75
CA PRO A 372 -5.42 -21.77 8.33
C PRO A 372 -6.39 -22.81 7.75
N ASN A 373 -7.35 -22.33 6.96
CA ASN A 373 -8.27 -23.14 6.19
C ASN A 373 -7.84 -23.15 4.72
N TYR A 374 -7.40 -24.29 4.19
CA TYR A 374 -7.07 -24.48 2.78
C TYR A 374 -7.82 -25.72 2.28
N ASP A 375 -8.22 -25.76 1.01
CA ASP A 375 -9.05 -26.86 0.46
C ASP A 375 -8.33 -28.23 0.54
N ASP A 376 -7.00 -28.23 0.44
CA ASP A 376 -6.12 -29.40 0.60
C ASP A 376 -5.47 -29.47 2.00
N GLY A 377 -5.87 -28.60 2.94
CA GLY A 377 -5.24 -28.42 4.25
C GLY A 377 -3.82 -27.83 4.24
N LEU A 378 -3.25 -27.54 3.05
CA LEU A 378 -1.84 -27.19 2.90
C LEU A 378 -1.64 -25.85 2.21
N HIS A 379 -2.19 -25.63 1.02
CA HIS A 379 -1.87 -24.44 0.24
C HIS A 379 -2.90 -24.01 -0.82
N GLU A 380 -3.90 -24.81 -1.16
CA GLU A 380 -4.87 -24.42 -2.18
C GLU A 380 -5.98 -23.52 -1.60
N PRO A 381 -6.28 -22.35 -2.24
CA PRO A 381 -7.19 -21.35 -1.68
C PRO A 381 -8.58 -21.89 -1.39
N VAL A 382 -9.25 -21.33 -0.38
CA VAL A 382 -10.62 -21.75 -0.02
C VAL A 382 -11.56 -21.64 -1.22
N GLY A 383 -12.13 -22.77 -1.65
CA GLY A 383 -12.99 -22.88 -2.83
C GLY A 383 -12.26 -22.88 -4.18
N SER A 384 -10.98 -23.28 -4.24
CA SER A 384 -10.27 -23.52 -5.51
C SER A 384 -10.44 -24.96 -6.03
N LEU A 385 -10.52 -25.94 -5.11
CA LEU A 385 -10.78 -27.35 -5.41
C LEU A 385 -12.26 -27.69 -5.28
N PHE A 386 -12.99 -26.94 -4.44
CA PHE A 386 -14.41 -27.11 -4.16
C PHE A 386 -15.22 -25.83 -4.49
N PRO A 387 -15.44 -25.48 -5.78
CA PRO A 387 -16.05 -24.20 -6.17
C PRO A 387 -17.49 -24.02 -5.66
N GLU A 388 -18.21 -25.09 -5.40
CA GLU A 388 -19.54 -25.10 -4.79
C GLU A 388 -19.54 -24.83 -3.27
N SER A 389 -18.38 -24.82 -2.61
CA SER A 389 -18.22 -24.48 -1.20
C SER A 389 -18.27 -22.98 -0.89
N ARG A 390 -18.01 -22.12 -1.90
CA ARG A 390 -17.94 -20.66 -1.77
C ARG A 390 -18.43 -19.97 -3.05
N PRO A 391 -19.30 -18.95 -2.98
CA PRO A 391 -19.74 -18.24 -4.18
C PRO A 391 -18.58 -17.52 -4.87
N ASN A 392 -18.78 -17.24 -6.17
CA ASN A 392 -17.83 -16.48 -6.97
C ASN A 392 -17.60 -15.07 -6.38
N PRO A 393 -16.35 -14.66 -6.09
CA PRO A 393 -16.05 -13.35 -5.50
C PRO A 393 -16.66 -12.15 -6.24
N ARG A 394 -16.69 -12.17 -7.58
CA ARG A 394 -17.24 -11.07 -8.39
C ARG A 394 -18.76 -10.95 -8.24
N MET A 395 -19.45 -12.08 -8.09
CA MET A 395 -20.89 -12.09 -7.79
C MET A 395 -21.16 -11.56 -6.37
N VAL A 396 -20.33 -11.92 -5.38
CA VAL A 396 -20.44 -11.36 -4.03
C VAL A 396 -20.21 -9.84 -4.04
N THR A 397 -19.21 -9.35 -4.77
CA THR A 397 -18.97 -7.91 -4.94
C THR A 397 -20.20 -7.22 -5.54
N ARG A 398 -20.71 -7.69 -6.68
CA ARG A 398 -21.90 -7.12 -7.35
C ARG A 398 -23.16 -7.15 -6.48
N ASN A 399 -23.39 -8.22 -5.72
CA ASN A 399 -24.66 -8.42 -5.00
C ASN A 399 -24.68 -7.75 -3.62
N ILE A 400 -23.52 -7.62 -2.96
CA ILE A 400 -23.44 -7.21 -1.54
C ILE A 400 -22.61 -5.93 -1.34
N VAL A 401 -21.43 -5.85 -1.95
CA VAL A 401 -20.36 -4.93 -1.52
C VAL A 401 -20.33 -3.65 -2.34
N SER A 402 -20.56 -3.73 -3.66
CA SER A 402 -20.58 -2.57 -4.55
C SER A 402 -21.87 -1.77 -4.38
N SER A 403 -21.76 -0.44 -4.35
CA SER A 403 -22.89 0.48 -4.32
C SER A 403 -22.46 1.91 -4.66
N ASP A 404 -23.22 2.57 -5.53
CA ASP A 404 -23.09 4.00 -5.88
C ASP A 404 -23.39 4.92 -4.67
N GLU A 405 -24.11 4.40 -3.66
CA GLU A 405 -24.57 5.15 -2.49
C GLU A 405 -23.44 5.48 -1.50
N GLN A 406 -23.06 6.75 -1.45
CA GLN A 406 -22.01 7.25 -0.58
C GLN A 406 -22.54 7.66 0.80
N VAL A 407 -22.57 6.72 1.75
CA VAL A 407 -22.88 7.00 3.16
C VAL A 407 -21.71 7.73 3.81
N LEU A 408 -21.87 9.01 4.16
CA LEU A 408 -20.82 9.85 4.76
C LEU A 408 -20.88 9.85 6.30
N SER A 409 -19.81 10.33 6.94
CA SER A 409 -19.80 10.73 8.35
C SER A 409 -19.71 12.25 8.49
N HIS A 410 -20.64 12.84 9.25
CA HIS A 410 -20.67 14.28 9.49
C HIS A 410 -19.72 14.73 10.62
N GLU A 411 -19.06 13.81 11.32
CA GLU A 411 -18.07 14.14 12.37
C GLU A 411 -16.62 14.21 11.85
N PHE A 412 -16.29 13.47 10.77
CA PHE A 412 -14.90 13.20 10.38
C PHE A 412 -14.62 13.45 8.90
N ASN A 413 -13.39 13.87 8.59
CA ASN A 413 -12.95 14.24 7.25
C ASN A 413 -12.10 13.17 6.55
N ALA A 414 -11.91 13.31 5.24
CA ALA A 414 -11.30 12.31 4.37
C ALA A 414 -9.81 12.02 4.69
N LEU A 415 -9.11 12.88 5.46
CA LEU A 415 -7.78 12.56 5.99
C LEU A 415 -7.79 11.24 6.79
N LEU A 416 -8.90 10.91 7.47
CA LEU A 416 -9.01 9.72 8.31
C LEU A 416 -8.81 8.41 7.51
N MET A 417 -9.42 8.32 6.31
CA MET A 417 -9.19 7.18 5.40
C MET A 417 -7.73 7.12 4.98
N GLN A 418 -7.18 8.26 4.55
CA GLN A 418 -5.87 8.29 3.92
C GLN A 418 -4.73 8.06 4.92
N PHE A 419 -4.86 8.53 6.16
CA PHE A 419 -3.95 8.20 7.26
C PHE A 419 -4.09 6.73 7.68
N GLY A 420 -5.31 6.17 7.66
CA GLY A 420 -5.52 4.74 7.87
C GLY A 420 -4.75 3.87 6.86
N GLN A 421 -4.70 4.29 5.59
CA GLN A 421 -3.84 3.63 4.59
C GLN A 421 -2.35 3.78 4.92
N PHE A 422 -1.87 4.96 5.33
CA PHE A 422 -0.48 5.19 5.73
C PHE A 422 -0.07 4.29 6.92
N VAL A 423 -0.90 4.18 7.95
CA VAL A 423 -0.69 3.30 9.11
C VAL A 423 -0.73 1.82 8.69
N SER A 424 -1.65 1.43 7.80
CA SER A 424 -1.66 0.08 7.23
C SER A 424 -0.41 -0.22 6.41
N HIS A 425 0.22 0.80 5.82
CA HIS A 425 1.46 0.68 5.06
C HIS A 425 2.71 0.71 5.94
N ASP A 426 2.63 1.18 7.20
CA ASP A 426 3.67 1.02 8.21
C ASP A 426 3.65 -0.42 8.73
N MET A 427 2.50 -0.86 9.25
CA MET A 427 2.38 -2.14 9.93
C MET A 427 2.53 -3.37 9.01
N ALA A 428 2.13 -3.32 7.73
CA ALA A 428 2.10 -4.53 6.91
C ALA A 428 2.28 -4.33 5.39
N LYS A 429 3.01 -5.27 4.77
CA LYS A 429 3.21 -5.43 3.33
C LYS A 429 3.38 -6.91 3.00
N THR A 430 2.61 -7.45 2.06
CA THR A 430 2.74 -8.86 1.62
C THR A 430 3.26 -8.92 0.19
N THR A 431 4.32 -9.68 -0.05
CA THR A 431 4.85 -9.91 -1.39
C THR A 431 3.84 -10.68 -2.24
N LEU A 432 3.66 -10.26 -3.50
CA LEU A 432 2.84 -10.98 -4.48
C LEU A 432 3.71 -11.68 -5.52
N VAL A 433 3.23 -12.79 -6.06
CA VAL A 433 3.82 -13.42 -7.24
C VAL A 433 3.71 -12.45 -8.43
N PRO A 434 4.78 -12.19 -9.21
CA PRO A 434 4.77 -11.12 -10.22
C PRO A 434 3.61 -11.25 -11.22
N SER A 435 2.82 -10.18 -11.38
CA SER A 435 1.59 -10.15 -12.18
C SER A 435 1.83 -10.48 -13.67
N SER A 436 3.06 -10.25 -14.16
CA SER A 436 3.51 -10.68 -15.48
C SER A 436 3.42 -12.19 -15.72
N LYS A 437 3.37 -13.02 -14.66
CA LYS A 437 3.15 -14.47 -14.69
C LYS A 437 1.68 -14.88 -14.65
N CYS A 438 0.76 -13.97 -14.32
CA CYS A 438 -0.68 -14.21 -14.21
C CYS A 438 -1.44 -13.55 -15.37
N ASN A 439 -0.98 -13.79 -16.60
CA ASN A 439 -1.45 -13.14 -17.82
C ASN A 439 -2.57 -13.90 -18.57
N VAL A 440 -3.05 -15.02 -18.02
CA VAL A 440 -4.09 -15.88 -18.60
C VAL A 440 -5.26 -16.05 -17.63
N CYS A 441 -6.46 -16.36 -18.15
CA CYS A 441 -7.64 -16.66 -17.33
C CYS A 441 -7.68 -18.13 -16.88
N GLN A 442 -6.63 -18.55 -16.19
CA GLN A 442 -6.47 -19.90 -15.65
C GLN A 442 -5.86 -19.84 -14.25
N ASN A 443 -6.29 -20.75 -13.37
CA ASN A 443 -5.59 -20.97 -12.10
C ASN A 443 -4.22 -21.59 -12.40
N MET A 444 -3.19 -21.10 -11.71
CA MET A 444 -1.84 -21.68 -11.77
C MET A 444 -1.41 -22.01 -10.34
N THR A 445 -1.25 -23.31 -10.06
CA THR A 445 -0.92 -23.85 -8.73
C THR A 445 0.17 -23.04 -8.05
N SER A 446 -0.04 -22.70 -6.77
CA SER A 446 0.84 -21.81 -5.98
C SER A 446 1.09 -20.37 -6.49
N ARG A 447 0.65 -19.98 -7.71
CA ARG A 447 1.06 -18.71 -8.36
C ARG A 447 -0.08 -17.74 -8.70
N CYS A 448 -1.16 -18.20 -9.33
CA CYS A 448 -2.22 -17.33 -9.88
C CYS A 448 -3.62 -17.90 -9.65
N MET A 449 -4.59 -17.02 -9.46
CA MET A 449 -6.02 -17.34 -9.37
C MET A 449 -6.79 -16.51 -10.40
N ALA A 450 -7.75 -17.12 -11.08
CA ALA A 450 -8.60 -16.46 -12.06
C ALA A 450 -10.06 -16.46 -11.56
N VAL A 451 -10.55 -15.30 -11.11
CA VAL A 451 -11.96 -15.14 -10.75
C VAL A 451 -12.77 -15.00 -12.03
N LYS A 452 -13.47 -16.06 -12.44
CA LYS A 452 -14.33 -16.07 -13.64
C LYS A 452 -15.35 -14.92 -13.59
N VAL A 453 -15.42 -14.13 -14.65
CA VAL A 453 -16.51 -13.17 -14.88
C VAL A 453 -17.65 -13.90 -15.60
N MET A 454 -18.89 -13.54 -15.30
CA MET A 454 -20.07 -14.15 -15.91
C MET A 454 -20.52 -13.38 -17.18
N PRO A 455 -21.18 -14.02 -18.16
CA PRO A 455 -21.59 -13.35 -19.40
C PRO A 455 -22.57 -12.17 -19.20
N ASP A 456 -23.27 -12.13 -18.07
CA ASP A 456 -24.20 -11.07 -17.67
C ASP A 456 -23.55 -9.89 -16.92
N ASP A 457 -22.25 -9.93 -16.64
CA ASP A 457 -21.59 -8.87 -15.87
C ASP A 457 -21.75 -7.51 -16.56
N PRO A 458 -22.28 -6.46 -15.92
CA PRO A 458 -22.64 -5.22 -16.60
C PRO A 458 -21.42 -4.51 -17.20
N ASN A 459 -20.23 -4.72 -16.64
CA ASN A 459 -18.99 -4.11 -17.07
C ASN A 459 -18.47 -4.75 -18.38
N PRO A 460 -18.47 -4.03 -19.52
CA PRO A 460 -18.09 -4.61 -20.81
C PRO A 460 -16.61 -5.01 -20.87
N SER A 461 -15.74 -4.31 -20.14
CA SER A 461 -14.31 -4.65 -20.06
C SER A 461 -14.11 -5.99 -19.35
N PHE A 462 -14.80 -6.22 -18.22
CA PHE A 462 -14.75 -7.51 -17.53
C PHE A 462 -15.37 -8.65 -18.36
N ARG A 463 -16.46 -8.41 -19.12
CA ARG A 463 -16.98 -9.41 -20.07
C ARG A 463 -15.96 -9.77 -21.14
N HIS A 464 -15.24 -8.79 -21.67
CA HIS A 464 -14.18 -9.00 -22.66
C HIS A 464 -12.96 -9.74 -22.09
N ASP A 465 -12.52 -9.38 -20.88
CA ASP A 465 -11.41 -10.03 -20.19
C ASP A 465 -11.72 -11.48 -19.74
N THR A 466 -13.00 -11.82 -19.57
CA THR A 466 -13.57 -13.11 -19.09
C THR A 466 -13.19 -13.53 -17.66
N CYS A 467 -12.18 -12.91 -17.05
CA CYS A 467 -11.83 -13.10 -15.65
C CYS A 467 -11.11 -11.89 -15.04
N ILE A 468 -11.18 -11.78 -13.72
CA ILE A 468 -10.32 -10.91 -12.91
C ILE A 468 -9.12 -11.75 -12.45
N ARG A 469 -7.91 -11.33 -12.82
CA ARG A 469 -6.65 -12.08 -12.62
C ARG A 469 -5.97 -11.65 -11.32
N VAL A 470 -5.73 -12.60 -10.42
CA VAL A 470 -5.21 -12.32 -9.07
C VAL A 470 -3.93 -13.11 -8.82
N SER A 471 -2.79 -12.42 -8.75
CA SER A 471 -1.54 -13.00 -8.24
C SER A 471 -1.75 -13.53 -6.83
N ARG A 472 -1.32 -14.76 -6.54
CA ARG A 472 -1.24 -15.27 -5.17
C ARG A 472 -0.19 -14.51 -4.37
N SER A 473 -0.37 -14.44 -3.07
CA SER A 473 0.66 -13.94 -2.15
C SER A 473 1.80 -14.95 -2.09
N SER A 474 3.03 -14.47 -2.26
CA SER A 474 4.24 -15.31 -2.18
C SER A 474 4.38 -15.80 -0.73
N PRO A 475 4.54 -17.11 -0.51
CA PRO A 475 4.74 -17.63 0.82
C PRO A 475 6.19 -17.44 1.25
N ILE A 476 6.43 -17.63 2.53
CA ILE A 476 7.79 -17.79 3.04
C ILE A 476 8.34 -19.14 2.55
N CYS A 477 9.58 -19.15 2.05
CA CYS A 477 10.17 -20.33 1.43
C CYS A 477 10.18 -21.53 2.41
N GLY A 478 9.81 -22.71 1.90
CA GLY A 478 9.65 -23.93 2.70
C GLY A 478 8.26 -24.17 3.30
N SER A 479 7.33 -23.21 3.20
CA SER A 479 5.91 -23.41 3.57
C SER A 479 5.02 -23.70 2.34
N GLY A 480 3.90 -24.39 2.55
CA GLY A 480 2.97 -24.80 1.48
C GLY A 480 3.32 -26.12 0.78
N HIS A 481 4.18 -26.94 1.39
CA HIS A 481 4.50 -28.30 0.93
C HIS A 481 4.08 -29.36 1.96
N PHE A 482 4.87 -29.55 3.03
CA PHE A 482 4.56 -30.48 4.13
C PHE A 482 3.95 -29.79 5.36
N LYS A 483 3.78 -28.47 5.30
CA LYS A 483 3.18 -27.62 6.33
C LYS A 483 2.35 -26.53 5.66
N PRO A 484 1.26 -26.05 6.28
CA PRO A 484 0.41 -25.01 5.68
C PRO A 484 1.17 -23.78 5.19
N ARG A 485 0.74 -23.23 4.05
CA ARG A 485 1.31 -22.04 3.39
C ARG A 485 1.20 -20.83 4.30
N GLN A 486 2.33 -20.21 4.62
CA GLN A 486 2.38 -18.98 5.41
C GLN A 486 2.89 -17.81 4.56
N GLN A 487 2.05 -16.78 4.46
CA GLN A 487 2.41 -15.47 3.96
C GLN A 487 3.22 -14.71 5.02
N LEU A 488 4.00 -13.73 4.59
CA LEU A 488 4.94 -12.97 5.42
C LEU A 488 4.68 -11.47 5.36
N ASN A 489 5.22 -10.76 6.36
CA ASN A 489 5.38 -9.31 6.30
C ASN A 489 6.76 -8.97 5.70
N GLU A 490 6.82 -8.04 4.74
CA GLU A 490 8.07 -7.40 4.32
C GLU A 490 8.47 -6.24 5.26
N ASN A 491 7.53 -5.73 6.07
CA ASN A 491 7.76 -4.62 6.99
C ASN A 491 8.10 -5.12 8.41
N SER A 492 8.65 -4.23 9.23
CA SER A 492 8.59 -4.39 10.69
C SER A 492 7.12 -4.43 11.14
N ASN A 493 6.82 -5.15 12.23
CA ASN A 493 5.46 -5.25 12.77
C ASN A 493 5.13 -4.10 13.75
N TYR A 494 6.03 -3.11 13.87
CA TYR A 494 5.92 -1.98 14.78
C TYR A 494 5.36 -0.76 14.06
N ILE A 495 4.92 0.25 14.83
CA ILE A 495 4.58 1.56 14.28
C ILE A 495 5.85 2.42 14.43
N ASP A 496 6.70 2.42 13.41
CA ASP A 496 8.03 3.06 13.43
C ASP A 496 8.29 4.01 12.26
N ALA A 497 7.23 4.34 11.49
CA ALA A 497 7.28 5.14 10.27
C ALA A 497 8.14 4.51 9.16
N SER A 498 8.12 3.18 9.06
CA SER A 498 8.70 2.40 7.96
C SER A 498 8.27 2.84 6.53
N PRO A 499 7.10 3.48 6.26
CA PRO A 499 6.79 3.99 4.92
C PRO A 499 7.70 5.14 4.48
N ILE A 500 8.38 5.78 5.44
CA ILE A 500 9.37 6.83 5.24
C ILE A 500 10.78 6.24 5.23
N TYR A 501 11.10 5.37 6.19
CA TYR A 501 12.48 4.89 6.44
C TYR A 501 12.86 3.56 5.80
N GLY A 502 11.88 2.75 5.40
CA GLY A 502 12.04 1.40 4.87
C GLY A 502 12.37 0.36 5.95
N SER A 503 12.17 -0.92 5.61
CA SER A 503 12.46 -2.05 6.52
C SER A 503 13.79 -2.75 6.25
N SER A 504 14.76 -2.02 5.66
CA SER A 504 16.10 -2.50 5.29
C SER A 504 17.09 -1.33 5.34
N LEU A 505 18.24 -1.50 6.01
CA LEU A 505 19.33 -0.50 6.05
C LEU A 505 20.04 -0.37 4.69
N VAL A 506 19.96 -1.40 3.84
CA VAL A 506 20.50 -1.35 2.47
C VAL A 506 19.61 -0.48 1.59
N ASP A 507 18.29 -0.61 1.73
CA ASP A 507 17.32 0.13 0.92
C ASP A 507 17.11 1.57 1.41
N SER A 508 17.26 1.86 2.71
CA SER A 508 17.12 3.23 3.25
C SER A 508 18.15 4.22 2.71
N LYS A 509 19.32 3.73 2.32
CA LYS A 509 20.39 4.50 1.65
C LYS A 509 19.98 5.02 0.26
N LYS A 510 18.91 4.47 -0.34
CA LYS A 510 18.42 4.86 -1.68
C LYS A 510 17.57 6.15 -1.68
N PHE A 511 17.19 6.66 -0.51
CA PHE A 511 16.43 7.91 -0.34
C PHE A 511 16.88 8.79 0.85
N ARG A 512 17.85 8.36 1.66
CA ARG A 512 18.59 9.21 2.62
C ARG A 512 19.64 10.07 1.89
N ASP A 513 19.90 11.27 2.39
CA ASP A 513 21.13 12.01 2.06
C ASP A 513 22.30 11.45 2.88
N GLY A 514 23.22 10.74 2.22
CA GLY A 514 24.36 10.09 2.86
C GLY A 514 25.41 11.04 3.44
N ARG A 515 25.30 12.37 3.21
CA ARG A 515 26.22 13.38 3.76
C ARG A 515 25.64 14.14 4.95
N THR A 516 24.37 13.95 5.29
CA THR A 516 23.70 14.68 6.37
C THR A 516 22.77 13.78 7.19
N GLY A 517 22.07 14.38 8.15
CA GLY A 517 21.00 13.73 8.91
C GLY A 517 19.62 13.77 8.25
N ARG A 518 19.53 13.96 6.93
CA ARG A 518 18.27 14.25 6.21
C ARG A 518 17.86 13.15 5.24
N LEU A 519 16.58 13.18 4.87
CA LEU A 519 16.04 12.49 3.70
C LEU A 519 16.11 13.39 2.46
N GLN A 520 16.27 12.78 1.29
CA GLN A 520 16.29 13.50 0.02
C GLN A 520 14.91 14.11 -0.27
N LEU A 521 14.87 15.41 -0.57
CA LEU A 521 13.68 16.12 -1.07
C LEU A 521 14.09 17.09 -2.20
N PRO A 522 14.25 16.60 -3.44
CA PRO A 522 14.53 17.47 -4.57
C PRO A 522 13.46 18.55 -4.76
N MET A 523 13.90 19.72 -5.24
CA MET A 523 13.01 20.81 -5.64
C MET A 523 12.59 20.61 -7.09
N PHE A 524 11.29 20.57 -7.36
CA PHE A 524 10.73 20.51 -8.73
C PHE A 524 9.48 21.38 -8.79
N ASN A 525 9.33 22.21 -9.83
CA ASN A 525 8.24 23.20 -9.95
C ASN A 525 8.02 24.06 -8.67
N GLY A 526 9.11 24.43 -7.99
CA GLY A 526 9.06 25.18 -6.71
C GLY A 526 8.63 24.37 -5.48
N MET A 527 8.31 23.09 -5.64
CA MET A 527 7.86 22.18 -4.57
C MET A 527 8.98 21.23 -4.13
N GLN A 528 9.12 21.01 -2.82
CA GLN A 528 9.92 19.91 -2.28
C GLN A 528 9.10 18.62 -2.36
N MET A 529 9.52 17.70 -3.21
CA MET A 529 8.86 16.42 -3.46
C MET A 529 9.76 15.24 -3.07
N LEU A 530 9.18 14.05 -2.93
CA LEU A 530 9.94 12.81 -2.73
C LEU A 530 10.87 12.54 -3.93
N PRO A 531 11.98 11.80 -3.78
CA PRO A 531 12.93 11.58 -4.86
C PRO A 531 12.33 10.77 -6.01
N PHE A 532 12.33 11.34 -7.22
CA PHE A 532 12.02 10.66 -8.48
C PHE A 532 13.14 10.91 -9.49
N ASP A 533 13.00 10.49 -10.75
CA ASP A 533 13.87 10.98 -11.82
C ASP A 533 13.34 12.30 -12.40
N THR A 534 13.94 13.41 -12.01
CA THR A 534 13.63 14.74 -12.56
C THR A 534 14.08 14.91 -14.01
N GLY A 535 15.01 14.08 -14.52
CA GLY A 535 15.48 14.10 -15.89
C GLY A 535 14.38 13.76 -16.89
N SER A 536 13.61 12.69 -16.64
CA SER A 536 12.42 12.30 -17.43
C SER A 536 11.39 13.43 -17.61
N CYS A 537 11.39 14.42 -16.72
CA CYS A 537 10.43 15.51 -16.68
C CYS A 537 11.01 16.86 -17.15
N ARG A 538 12.17 16.87 -17.82
CA ARG A 538 12.70 18.02 -18.58
C ARG A 538 11.92 18.30 -19.88
N GLY A 539 11.25 17.28 -20.44
CA GLY A 539 10.48 17.35 -21.69
C GLY A 539 9.00 17.77 -21.49
N PRO A 540 8.15 17.62 -22.53
CA PRO A 540 6.71 17.85 -22.43
C PRO A 540 6.06 17.01 -21.31
N ARG A 541 4.99 17.52 -20.66
CA ARG A 541 4.33 16.79 -19.56
C ARG A 541 3.93 15.35 -19.93
N SER A 542 3.59 15.09 -21.19
CA SER A 542 3.22 13.75 -21.68
C SER A 542 4.35 12.71 -21.60
N SER A 543 5.63 13.11 -21.64
CA SER A 543 6.78 12.20 -21.50
C SER A 543 7.26 12.04 -20.05
N CYS A 544 6.89 12.93 -19.13
CA CYS A 544 7.27 12.85 -17.71
C CYS A 544 6.65 11.60 -17.05
N LYS A 545 7.49 10.76 -16.43
CA LYS A 545 7.06 9.54 -15.72
C LYS A 545 7.58 9.57 -14.28
N VAL A 546 6.75 10.09 -13.37
CA VAL A 546 7.09 10.18 -11.96
C VAL A 546 6.88 8.84 -11.27
N ILE A 547 7.95 8.32 -10.67
CA ILE A 547 7.89 7.24 -9.68
C ILE A 547 8.66 7.72 -8.45
N PHE A 548 7.95 8.00 -7.35
CA PHE A 548 8.56 8.41 -6.10
C PHE A 548 9.25 7.24 -5.40
N ARG A 549 10.44 7.49 -4.85
CA ARG A 549 11.21 6.61 -3.98
C ARG A 549 10.96 7.00 -2.52
N ALA A 550 10.66 6.03 -1.67
CA ALA A 550 10.42 6.18 -0.24
C ALA A 550 10.63 4.82 0.46
N GLY A 551 10.49 4.78 1.78
CA GLY A 551 10.55 3.55 2.57
C GLY A 551 9.59 2.44 2.14
N ASP A 552 8.38 2.81 1.71
CA ASP A 552 7.42 1.88 1.11
C ASP A 552 7.08 2.26 -0.35
N SER A 553 7.21 1.27 -1.25
CA SER A 553 7.01 1.43 -2.69
C SER A 553 5.56 1.73 -3.11
N ARG A 554 4.58 1.43 -2.24
CA ARG A 554 3.14 1.73 -2.46
C ARG A 554 2.82 3.21 -2.35
N VAL A 555 3.79 4.07 -2.01
CA VAL A 555 3.67 5.53 -2.05
C VAL A 555 3.09 6.06 -3.38
N ASN A 556 3.28 5.34 -4.49
CA ASN A 556 2.76 5.68 -5.81
C ASN A 556 1.34 5.14 -6.11
N LEU A 557 0.68 4.41 -5.19
CA LEU A 557 -0.65 3.84 -5.47
C LEU A 557 -1.71 4.92 -5.73
N PHE A 558 -1.67 6.03 -4.98
CA PHE A 558 -2.60 7.15 -5.13
C PHE A 558 -1.94 8.45 -4.65
N VAL A 559 -2.15 9.56 -5.36
CA VAL A 559 -1.49 10.85 -5.04
C VAL A 559 -1.80 11.40 -3.65
N GLY A 560 -2.96 11.07 -3.07
CA GLY A 560 -3.29 11.40 -1.67
C GLY A 560 -2.36 10.71 -0.66
N LEU A 561 -1.91 9.49 -0.95
CA LEU A 561 -0.91 8.78 -0.14
C LEU A 561 0.49 9.40 -0.35
N SER A 562 0.88 9.68 -1.59
CA SER A 562 2.16 10.35 -1.89
C SER A 562 2.29 11.71 -1.19
N SER A 563 1.15 12.41 -1.01
CA SER A 563 1.08 13.66 -0.25
C SER A 563 1.50 13.47 1.22
N TRP A 564 1.06 12.41 1.89
CA TRP A 564 1.45 12.12 3.28
C TRP A 564 2.90 11.70 3.43
N HIS A 565 3.40 10.83 2.55
CA HIS A 565 4.82 10.49 2.55
C HIS A 565 5.68 11.75 2.36
N THR A 566 5.26 12.68 1.51
CA THR A 566 5.92 13.99 1.34
C THR A 566 5.89 14.82 2.63
N VAL A 567 4.74 14.91 3.32
CA VAL A 567 4.60 15.64 4.60
C VAL A 567 5.50 15.06 5.70
N PHE A 568 5.49 13.74 5.93
CA PHE A 568 6.31 13.12 6.99
C PHE A 568 7.81 13.15 6.66
N THR A 569 8.19 13.11 5.38
CA THR A 569 9.59 13.30 4.94
C THR A 569 10.05 14.75 5.16
N ARG A 570 9.17 15.73 4.98
CA ARG A 570 9.44 17.14 5.36
C ARG A 570 9.57 17.29 6.88
N GLU A 571 8.72 16.63 7.68
CA GLU A 571 8.79 16.69 9.14
C GLU A 571 10.11 16.13 9.68
N HIS A 572 10.56 14.99 9.16
CA HIS A 572 11.91 14.47 9.43
C HIS A 572 12.99 15.51 9.12
N ASN A 573 12.93 16.17 7.96
CA ASN A 573 13.92 17.18 7.59
C ASN A 573 13.83 18.47 8.43
N ARG A 574 12.65 18.87 8.90
CA ARG A 574 12.43 19.99 9.83
C ARG A 574 13.03 19.70 11.20
N ILE A 575 12.80 18.50 11.71
CA ILE A 575 13.39 17.98 12.96
C ILE A 575 14.91 17.91 12.80
N ALA A 576 15.42 17.19 11.80
CA ALA A 576 16.85 17.01 11.56
C ALA A 576 17.61 18.34 11.42
N ALA A 577 17.06 19.29 10.66
CA ALA A 577 17.65 20.61 10.53
C ALA A 577 17.68 21.39 11.86
N THR A 578 16.76 21.12 12.78
CA THR A 578 16.68 21.80 14.08
C THR A 578 17.54 21.12 15.13
N LEU A 579 17.58 19.79 15.18
CA LEU A 579 18.47 19.02 16.05
C LEU A 579 19.94 19.30 15.71
N GLN A 580 20.32 19.40 14.43
CA GLN A 580 21.68 19.79 14.04
C GLN A 580 22.06 21.23 14.49
N ARG A 581 21.10 22.16 14.58
CA ARG A 581 21.35 23.53 15.09
C ARG A 581 21.47 23.58 16.61
N LEU A 582 20.69 22.76 17.31
CA LEU A 582 20.77 22.65 18.77
C LEU A 582 22.07 21.94 19.20
N ASN A 583 22.46 20.92 18.44
CA ASN A 583 23.59 20.03 18.73
C ASN A 583 24.58 20.01 17.54
N PRO A 584 25.40 21.07 17.34
CA PRO A 584 26.34 21.13 16.21
C PRO A 584 27.39 20.01 16.20
N HIS A 585 27.61 19.36 17.34
CA HIS A 585 28.56 18.26 17.53
C HIS A 585 28.00 16.87 17.13
N TRP A 586 26.71 16.76 16.79
CA TRP A 586 26.12 15.49 16.34
C TRP A 586 26.50 15.18 14.89
N SER A 587 26.89 13.92 14.64
CA SER A 587 27.10 13.39 13.29
C SER A 587 25.80 13.27 12.49
N GLY A 588 25.90 13.14 11.17
CA GLY A 588 24.74 12.95 10.29
C GLY A 588 23.89 11.74 10.71
N ASP A 589 24.51 10.63 11.09
CA ASP A 589 23.81 9.44 11.58
C ASP A 589 23.11 9.66 12.93
N ARG A 590 23.74 10.40 13.86
CA ARG A 590 23.12 10.80 15.14
C ARG A 590 21.86 11.64 14.90
N VAL A 591 21.96 12.66 14.04
CA VAL A 591 20.83 13.53 13.65
C VAL A 591 19.73 12.72 12.94
N PHE A 592 20.08 11.86 11.99
CA PHE A 592 19.12 11.03 11.26
C PHE A 592 18.37 10.08 12.19
N MET A 593 19.07 9.37 13.07
CA MET A 593 18.47 8.36 13.93
C MET A 593 17.59 8.95 15.03
N GLU A 594 17.97 10.07 15.64
CA GLU A 594 17.08 10.80 16.57
C GLU A 594 15.86 11.40 15.83
N SER A 595 16.03 11.91 14.61
CA SER A 595 14.92 12.40 13.80
C SER A 595 13.96 11.27 13.39
N ARG A 596 14.48 10.08 13.04
CA ARG A 596 13.67 8.87 12.81
C ARG A 596 12.92 8.44 14.07
N LYS A 597 13.61 8.38 15.21
CA LYS A 597 13.04 8.01 16.52
C LYS A 597 11.90 8.94 16.91
N LEU A 598 12.06 10.25 16.73
CA LEU A 598 11.05 11.26 17.04
C LEU A 598 9.86 11.24 16.08
N VAL A 599 10.07 11.09 14.76
CA VAL A 599 8.96 10.94 13.80
C VAL A 599 8.16 9.67 14.05
N GLY A 600 8.81 8.55 14.38
CA GLY A 600 8.11 7.33 14.80
C GLY A 600 7.23 7.57 16.04
N ALA A 601 7.77 8.27 17.04
CA ALA A 601 7.03 8.64 18.25
C ALA A 601 5.82 9.58 17.98
N GLN A 602 5.96 10.54 17.05
CA GLN A 602 4.85 11.38 16.60
C GLN A 602 3.74 10.55 15.94
N VAL A 603 4.10 9.62 15.03
CA VAL A 603 3.13 8.73 14.38
C VAL A 603 2.44 7.84 15.41
N GLN A 604 3.18 7.28 16.37
CA GLN A 604 2.59 6.52 17.49
C GLN A 604 1.58 7.36 18.29
N ALA A 605 1.94 8.57 18.73
CA ALA A 605 1.04 9.45 19.49
C ALA A 605 -0.27 9.74 18.71
N ILE A 606 -0.16 10.05 17.41
CA ILE A 606 -1.31 10.35 16.54
C ILE A 606 -2.18 9.10 16.31
N VAL A 607 -1.57 7.92 16.12
CA VAL A 607 -2.32 6.66 15.95
C VAL A 607 -3.18 6.37 17.19
N TYR A 608 -2.58 6.35 18.38
CA TYR A 608 -3.27 5.92 19.59
C TYR A 608 -4.23 6.96 20.16
N ARG A 609 -4.02 8.26 19.90
CA ARG A 609 -4.83 9.34 20.50
C ARG A 609 -5.76 10.07 19.52
N GLU A 610 -5.37 10.25 18.26
CA GLU A 610 -6.22 10.92 17.27
C GLU A 610 -6.99 9.95 16.36
N TYR A 611 -6.35 8.88 15.88
CA TYR A 611 -6.92 7.99 14.86
C TYR A 611 -7.79 6.87 15.45
N LEU A 612 -7.21 5.97 16.27
CA LEU A 612 -7.91 4.76 16.72
C LEU A 612 -9.22 5.02 17.49
N PRO A 613 -9.35 6.03 18.37
CA PRO A 613 -10.62 6.34 19.03
C PRO A 613 -11.75 6.72 18.06
N LYS A 614 -11.44 7.26 16.88
CA LYS A 614 -12.43 7.63 15.84
C LYS A 614 -12.86 6.44 14.98
N ILE A 615 -11.99 5.44 14.83
CA ILE A 615 -12.31 4.17 14.15
C ILE A 615 -13.12 3.27 15.06
N LEU A 616 -12.65 3.05 16.30
CA LEU A 616 -13.15 2.05 17.24
C LEU A 616 -14.26 2.59 18.18
N GLY A 617 -14.49 3.90 18.24
CA GLY A 617 -15.53 4.48 19.09
C GLY A 617 -15.38 4.06 20.56
N THR A 618 -16.49 3.69 21.20
CA THR A 618 -16.47 3.20 22.58
C THR A 618 -15.69 1.89 22.76
N ALA A 619 -15.52 1.07 21.71
CA ALA A 619 -14.75 -0.17 21.79
C ALA A 619 -13.24 0.08 21.94
N PHE A 620 -12.74 1.30 21.72
CA PHE A 620 -11.34 1.65 21.99
C PHE A 620 -10.94 1.37 23.45
N ALA A 621 -11.83 1.70 24.40
CA ALA A 621 -11.55 1.56 25.84
C ALA A 621 -11.38 0.09 26.26
N THR A 622 -12.15 -0.83 25.67
CA THR A 622 -12.12 -2.27 26.00
C THR A 622 -11.12 -3.07 25.16
N THR A 623 -10.81 -2.64 23.93
CA THR A 623 -9.95 -3.40 23.00
C THR A 623 -8.49 -2.90 22.92
N VAL A 624 -8.24 -1.65 23.29
CA VAL A 624 -6.89 -1.05 23.36
C VAL A 624 -6.58 -0.64 24.80
N GLY A 625 -7.47 0.18 25.38
CA GLY A 625 -7.37 0.68 26.76
C GLY A 625 -6.14 1.56 27.01
N GLU A 626 -5.87 1.84 28.27
CA GLU A 626 -4.68 2.58 28.71
C GLU A 626 -3.39 1.76 28.51
N TYR A 627 -2.24 2.44 28.62
CA TYR A 627 -0.91 1.84 28.49
C TYR A 627 -0.27 1.67 29.87
N PHE A 628 0.19 0.45 30.17
CA PHE A 628 0.72 0.07 31.49
C PHE A 628 2.23 -0.25 31.47
N GLY A 629 2.93 0.10 30.39
CA GLY A 629 4.35 -0.23 30.17
C GLY A 629 4.57 -1.30 29.11
N TYR A 630 5.84 -1.59 28.81
CA TYR A 630 6.25 -2.66 27.90
C TYR A 630 6.24 -4.04 28.57
N ASP A 631 5.59 -5.01 27.94
CA ASP A 631 5.59 -6.41 28.35
C ASP A 631 6.38 -7.27 27.33
N PRO A 632 7.54 -7.84 27.72
CA PRO A 632 8.36 -8.69 26.84
C PRO A 632 7.73 -10.06 26.52
N SER A 633 6.57 -10.41 27.10
CA SER A 633 5.80 -11.62 26.76
C SER A 633 4.78 -11.39 25.63
N VAL A 634 4.41 -10.13 25.33
CA VAL A 634 3.40 -9.80 24.31
C VAL A 634 3.96 -9.96 22.91
N ASP A 635 3.36 -10.84 22.11
CA ASP A 635 3.67 -10.98 20.69
C ASP A 635 3.12 -9.81 19.87
N SER A 636 4.01 -8.89 19.49
CA SER A 636 3.75 -7.75 18.60
C SER A 636 3.46 -8.16 17.14
N THR A 637 3.66 -9.43 16.75
CA THR A 637 3.55 -9.88 15.36
C THR A 637 2.16 -9.61 14.77
N ILE A 638 2.13 -9.11 13.53
CA ILE A 638 0.88 -8.82 12.83
C ILE A 638 0.15 -10.13 12.49
N ALA A 639 -1.15 -10.16 12.78
CA ALA A 639 -2.05 -11.25 12.41
C ALA A 639 -2.37 -11.21 10.92
N ASN A 640 -2.39 -12.38 10.30
CA ASN A 640 -2.69 -12.54 8.88
C ASN A 640 -4.10 -11.98 8.55
N GLU A 641 -5.05 -12.25 9.43
CA GLU A 641 -6.44 -11.78 9.41
C GLU A 641 -6.58 -10.26 9.56
N PHE A 642 -5.64 -9.58 10.21
CA PHE A 642 -5.64 -8.12 10.30
C PHE A 642 -5.30 -7.50 8.94
N THR A 643 -4.19 -7.92 8.31
CA THR A 643 -3.69 -7.32 7.05
C THR A 643 -4.45 -7.77 5.80
N SER A 644 -5.00 -8.98 5.78
CA SER A 644 -5.73 -9.54 4.62
C SER A 644 -7.25 -9.65 4.81
N GLY A 645 -7.75 -9.40 6.03
CA GLY A 645 -9.16 -9.26 6.36
C GLY A 645 -9.48 -7.89 6.97
N ALA A 646 -9.50 -7.81 8.30
CA ALA A 646 -10.20 -6.76 9.05
C ALA A 646 -9.75 -5.32 8.74
N PHE A 647 -8.43 -5.02 8.71
CA PHE A 647 -7.95 -3.65 8.52
C PHE A 647 -8.14 -3.12 7.07
N ARG A 648 -8.67 -3.96 6.17
CA ARG A 648 -9.10 -3.57 4.81
C ARG A 648 -10.47 -2.88 4.76
N PHE A 649 -11.07 -2.53 5.90
CA PHE A 649 -12.28 -1.69 5.95
C PHE A 649 -12.07 -0.35 5.24
N GLY A 650 -10.83 0.19 5.28
CA GLY A 650 -10.47 1.46 4.62
C GLY A 650 -10.79 1.51 3.12
N HIS A 651 -10.85 0.36 2.42
CA HIS A 651 -11.25 0.31 1.02
C HIS A 651 -12.71 0.75 0.78
N GLY A 652 -13.60 0.60 1.77
CA GLY A 652 -14.95 1.14 1.74
C GLY A 652 -15.02 2.64 2.05
N MET A 653 -13.98 3.21 2.67
CA MET A 653 -13.89 4.64 2.96
C MET A 653 -13.32 5.46 1.78
N ILE A 654 -12.82 4.78 0.73
CA ILE A 654 -12.37 5.41 -0.51
C ILE A 654 -13.56 6.10 -1.20
N GLN A 655 -13.31 7.33 -1.66
CA GLN A 655 -14.26 8.17 -2.40
C GLN A 655 -13.88 8.24 -3.89
N GLU A 656 -14.84 8.62 -4.73
CA GLU A 656 -14.69 8.70 -6.18
C GLU A 656 -14.01 9.99 -6.64
N LEU A 657 -14.28 11.07 -5.92
CA LEU A 657 -13.77 12.42 -6.15
C LEU A 657 -13.09 12.90 -4.87
N TYR A 658 -11.96 13.57 -5.01
CA TYR A 658 -11.23 14.25 -3.93
C TYR A 658 -11.13 15.73 -4.26
N GLN A 659 -11.54 16.60 -3.34
CA GLN A 659 -11.44 18.04 -3.56
C GLN A 659 -9.97 18.50 -3.68
N ARG A 660 -9.75 19.58 -4.43
CA ARG A 660 -8.44 20.24 -4.60
C ARG A 660 -8.62 21.74 -4.40
N LEU A 661 -8.01 22.29 -3.35
CA LEU A 661 -8.28 23.65 -2.89
C LEU A 661 -7.02 24.53 -2.84
N ASP A 662 -7.20 25.81 -3.21
CA ASP A 662 -6.15 26.83 -3.16
C ASP A 662 -5.75 27.18 -1.71
N ALA A 663 -4.77 28.08 -1.54
CA ALA A 663 -4.30 28.53 -0.22
C ALA A 663 -5.40 29.14 0.67
N ASN A 664 -6.54 29.55 0.08
CA ASN A 664 -7.68 30.18 0.74
C ASN A 664 -8.87 29.21 0.86
N PHE A 665 -8.65 27.90 0.68
CA PHE A 665 -9.66 26.83 0.70
C PHE A 665 -10.76 26.96 -0.39
N ARG A 666 -10.48 27.67 -1.49
CA ARG A 666 -11.39 27.80 -2.64
C ARG A 666 -11.12 26.74 -3.69
N ASN A 667 -12.14 26.35 -4.44
CA ASN A 667 -12.02 25.40 -5.55
C ASN A 667 -11.00 25.89 -6.58
N MET A 668 -10.03 25.04 -6.93
CA MET A 668 -9.08 25.33 -7.99
C MET A 668 -9.72 25.15 -9.37
N SER A 669 -9.23 25.86 -10.40
CA SER A 669 -9.71 25.76 -11.79
C SER A 669 -9.57 24.36 -12.41
N ILE A 670 -8.65 23.55 -11.88
CA ILE A 670 -8.45 22.12 -12.22
C ILE A 670 -9.54 21.19 -11.65
N GLY A 671 -10.45 21.69 -10.80
CA GLY A 671 -11.55 20.93 -10.19
C GLY A 671 -11.12 19.80 -9.24
N PRO A 672 -12.09 19.04 -8.71
CA PRO A 672 -11.81 17.83 -7.93
C PRO A 672 -11.09 16.76 -8.77
N LEU A 673 -10.31 15.92 -8.10
CA LEU A 673 -9.58 14.82 -8.70
C LEU A 673 -10.38 13.51 -8.61
N ALA A 674 -10.67 12.88 -9.75
CA ALA A 674 -11.21 11.52 -9.76
C ALA A 674 -10.16 10.51 -9.27
N LEU A 675 -10.60 9.49 -8.51
CA LEU A 675 -9.75 8.41 -8.00
C LEU A 675 -8.88 7.78 -9.09
N GLU A 676 -9.49 7.48 -10.25
CA GLU A 676 -8.84 6.92 -11.44
C GLU A 676 -7.76 7.83 -12.05
N HIS A 677 -7.86 9.15 -11.83
CA HIS A 677 -6.89 10.13 -12.30
C HIS A 677 -5.73 10.31 -11.31
N GLY A 678 -5.95 10.05 -10.02
CA GLY A 678 -4.87 10.03 -9.00
C GLY A 678 -4.20 8.67 -8.78
N THR A 679 -4.77 7.58 -9.29
CA THR A 679 -4.28 6.21 -9.06
C THR A 679 -3.16 5.84 -10.03
N LEU A 680 -2.00 5.41 -9.50
CA LEU A 680 -0.76 5.10 -10.25
C LEU A 680 -0.27 6.26 -11.17
N LYS A 681 -0.61 7.51 -10.84
CA LYS A 681 -0.36 8.70 -11.66
C LYS A 681 0.32 9.80 -10.84
N SER A 682 1.50 9.50 -10.31
CA SER A 682 2.27 10.41 -9.46
C SER A 682 2.65 11.73 -10.14
N ASP A 683 2.63 11.80 -11.48
CA ASP A 683 2.81 13.04 -12.26
C ASP A 683 1.69 14.06 -11.96
N THR A 684 0.47 13.58 -11.75
CA THR A 684 -0.71 14.42 -11.47
C THR A 684 -0.47 15.24 -10.20
N LEU A 685 0.25 14.72 -9.21
CA LEU A 685 0.57 15.47 -8.01
C LEU A 685 1.52 16.66 -8.27
N ILE A 686 2.55 16.49 -9.09
CA ILE A 686 3.59 17.52 -9.32
C ILE A 686 3.20 18.59 -10.35
N PHE A 687 2.09 18.38 -11.09
CA PHE A 687 1.57 19.33 -12.07
C PHE A 687 0.19 19.90 -11.74
N GLU A 688 -0.57 19.30 -10.81
CA GLU A 688 -1.96 19.70 -10.53
C GLU A 688 -2.23 20.02 -9.04
N GLY A 689 -1.38 20.88 -8.47
CA GLY A 689 -1.62 21.55 -7.18
C GLY A 689 -0.79 21.06 -5.99
N GLY A 690 0.01 20.01 -6.15
CA GLY A 690 0.90 19.52 -5.09
C GLY A 690 0.19 18.83 -3.92
N PRO A 691 0.96 18.31 -2.94
CA PRO A 691 0.43 17.74 -1.70
C PRO A 691 -0.56 18.66 -0.98
N GLU A 692 -0.25 19.96 -0.98
CA GLU A 692 -1.01 21.03 -0.36
C GLU A 692 -2.49 21.06 -0.80
N ALA A 693 -2.77 20.99 -2.11
CA ALA A 693 -4.13 21.05 -2.63
C ALA A 693 -4.98 19.83 -2.22
N MET A 694 -4.36 18.64 -2.25
CA MET A 694 -4.99 17.38 -1.81
C MET A 694 -5.27 17.39 -0.30
N ILE A 695 -4.33 17.90 0.52
CA ILE A 695 -4.48 17.99 1.98
C ILE A 695 -5.64 18.92 2.35
N ARG A 696 -5.74 20.11 1.75
CA ARG A 696 -6.85 21.04 2.01
C ARG A 696 -8.21 20.47 1.62
N GLY A 697 -8.28 19.76 0.49
CA GLY A 697 -9.50 19.05 0.08
C GLY A 697 -9.89 17.95 1.07
N MET A 698 -8.93 17.10 1.48
CA MET A 698 -9.20 16.03 2.45
C MET A 698 -9.49 16.53 3.88
N LEU A 699 -9.07 17.74 4.25
CA LEU A 699 -9.41 18.41 5.51
C LEU A 699 -10.88 18.87 5.57
N THR A 700 -11.46 19.24 4.41
CA THR A 700 -12.80 19.83 4.30
C THR A 700 -13.85 18.82 3.85
N GLN A 701 -13.47 17.84 3.05
CA GLN A 701 -14.36 16.79 2.54
C GLN A 701 -14.69 15.76 3.65
N PRO A 702 -15.98 15.43 3.89
CA PRO A 702 -16.36 14.36 4.80
C PRO A 702 -15.76 13.00 4.43
N VAL A 703 -15.62 12.10 5.41
CA VAL A 703 -15.20 10.71 5.15
C VAL A 703 -16.39 9.81 4.84
N LYS A 704 -16.23 8.91 3.88
CA LYS A 704 -17.22 7.86 3.58
C LYS A 704 -17.10 6.70 4.58
N ARG A 705 -18.23 6.14 5.01
CA ARG A 705 -18.30 4.98 5.91
C ARG A 705 -17.92 3.68 5.18
N PRO A 706 -17.27 2.70 5.85
CA PRO A 706 -16.70 1.53 5.19
C PRO A 706 -17.71 0.49 4.67
N GLN A 707 -18.96 0.49 5.15
CA GLN A 707 -19.96 -0.58 4.89
C GLN A 707 -20.36 -0.81 3.42
N ARG A 708 -19.92 0.04 2.48
CA ARG A 708 -20.17 -0.06 1.03
C ARG A 708 -18.92 0.35 0.25
N VAL A 709 -18.64 -0.29 -0.88
CA VAL A 709 -17.52 0.07 -1.77
C VAL A 709 -18.07 0.71 -3.04
N THR A 710 -17.44 1.79 -3.51
CA THR A 710 -17.87 2.52 -4.71
C THR A 710 -17.53 1.75 -6.01
N PRO A 711 -18.33 1.92 -7.09
CA PRO A 711 -17.98 1.45 -8.43
C PRO A 711 -16.58 1.87 -8.92
N ALA A 712 -16.04 3.03 -8.53
CA ALA A 712 -14.66 3.40 -8.91
C ALA A 712 -13.61 2.43 -8.36
N VAL A 713 -13.93 1.70 -7.30
CA VAL A 713 -13.07 0.70 -6.64
C VAL A 713 -13.45 -0.75 -7.03
N THR A 714 -14.70 -1.03 -7.43
CA THR A 714 -15.12 -2.38 -7.90
C THR A 714 -15.07 -2.56 -9.42
N GLU A 715 -15.09 -1.50 -10.21
CA GLU A 715 -15.20 -1.58 -11.68
C GLU A 715 -13.95 -1.10 -12.44
N LYS A 716 -13.17 -0.20 -11.82
CA LYS A 716 -12.15 0.59 -12.54
C LYS A 716 -10.84 0.78 -11.77
N MET A 717 -10.66 0.14 -10.60
CA MET A 717 -9.43 0.28 -9.84
C MET A 717 -8.25 -0.20 -10.71
N PHE A 718 -7.16 0.57 -10.74
CA PHE A 718 -6.00 0.31 -11.62
C PHE A 718 -6.35 0.18 -13.12
N GLY A 719 -7.46 0.79 -13.57
CA GLY A 719 -7.90 0.86 -14.98
C GLY A 719 -8.84 -0.26 -15.43
N SER A 720 -8.70 -1.48 -14.89
CA SER A 720 -9.58 -2.61 -15.21
C SER A 720 -9.54 -3.70 -14.13
N THR A 721 -9.76 -3.36 -12.86
CA THR A 721 -9.73 -4.32 -11.76
C THR A 721 -10.73 -3.98 -10.65
N ASP A 722 -11.24 -5.03 -10.00
CA ASP A 722 -12.16 -4.99 -8.87
C ASP A 722 -11.39 -5.28 -7.57
N LEU A 723 -11.20 -4.25 -6.73
CA LEU A 723 -10.46 -4.39 -5.48
C LEU A 723 -11.24 -5.17 -4.41
N ALA A 724 -12.57 -5.14 -4.43
CA ALA A 724 -13.40 -5.90 -3.50
C ALA A 724 -13.31 -7.41 -3.80
N THR A 725 -13.41 -7.77 -5.08
CA THR A 725 -13.14 -9.14 -5.57
C THR A 725 -11.74 -9.61 -5.20
N ILE A 726 -10.72 -8.74 -5.31
CA ILE A 726 -9.36 -9.07 -4.86
C ILE A 726 -9.30 -9.29 -3.34
N ASN A 727 -9.98 -8.50 -2.51
CA ASN A 727 -9.98 -8.70 -1.05
C ASN A 727 -10.60 -10.05 -0.66
N ILE A 728 -11.73 -10.40 -1.27
CA ILE A 728 -12.40 -11.70 -1.07
C ILE A 728 -11.44 -12.84 -1.45
N GLN A 729 -10.89 -12.81 -2.67
CA GLN A 729 -10.00 -13.86 -3.14
C GLN A 729 -8.66 -13.88 -2.38
N ARG A 730 -8.21 -12.75 -1.82
CA ARG A 730 -7.02 -12.67 -0.95
C ARG A 730 -7.23 -13.37 0.38
N GLY A 731 -8.39 -13.22 1.02
CA GLY A 731 -8.74 -13.95 2.23
C GLY A 731 -8.76 -15.47 2.01
N ARG A 732 -9.25 -15.91 0.85
CA ARG A 732 -9.23 -17.33 0.42
C ARG A 732 -7.80 -17.82 0.15
N ASP A 733 -6.95 -17.02 -0.50
CA ASP A 733 -5.52 -17.29 -0.76
C ASP A 733 -4.67 -17.35 0.51
N HIS A 734 -5.05 -16.58 1.53
CA HIS A 734 -4.42 -16.58 2.84
C HIS A 734 -4.96 -17.68 3.76
N GLY A 735 -6.00 -18.39 3.32
CA GLY A 735 -6.63 -19.47 4.07
C GLY A 735 -7.32 -19.00 5.35
N HIS A 736 -8.14 -17.96 5.26
CA HIS A 736 -8.97 -17.53 6.38
C HIS A 736 -10.13 -18.50 6.64
N GLN A 737 -10.52 -18.60 7.91
CA GLN A 737 -11.76 -19.26 8.33
C GLN A 737 -13.00 -18.47 7.83
N PRO A 738 -14.21 -19.06 7.84
CA PRO A 738 -15.42 -18.28 7.59
C PRO A 738 -15.69 -17.25 8.69
N TYR A 739 -16.37 -16.16 8.33
CA TYR A 739 -16.73 -15.03 9.19
C TYR A 739 -17.31 -15.45 10.55
N ILE A 740 -18.19 -16.47 10.59
CA ILE A 740 -18.80 -16.95 11.84
C ILE A 740 -17.78 -17.45 12.87
N LYS A 741 -16.61 -17.96 12.46
CA LYS A 741 -15.54 -18.36 13.39
C LYS A 741 -14.80 -17.18 14.02
N TYR A 742 -14.80 -16.03 13.35
CA TYR A 742 -14.32 -14.79 13.94
C TYR A 742 -15.38 -14.16 14.86
N ARG A 743 -16.70 -14.28 14.55
CA ARG A 743 -17.75 -13.94 15.53
C ARG A 743 -17.64 -14.78 16.81
N GLU A 744 -17.38 -16.09 16.68
CA GLU A 744 -17.13 -17.00 17.82
C GLU A 744 -15.89 -16.57 18.63
N LEU A 745 -14.75 -16.32 17.96
CA LEU A 745 -13.52 -15.80 18.59
C LEU A 745 -13.76 -14.49 19.35
N CYS A 746 -14.61 -13.62 18.81
CA CYS A 746 -14.98 -12.32 19.39
C CYS A 746 -16.10 -12.39 20.45
N GLY A 747 -16.48 -13.59 20.91
CA GLY A 747 -17.48 -13.77 21.98
C GLY A 747 -18.93 -13.49 21.57
N MET A 748 -19.22 -13.28 20.28
CA MET A 748 -20.57 -12.98 19.77
C MET A 748 -21.44 -14.22 19.52
N GLY A 749 -20.98 -15.39 19.99
CA GLY A 749 -21.63 -16.69 19.86
C GLY A 749 -21.57 -17.26 18.44
N SER A 750 -21.82 -18.56 18.31
CA SER A 750 -22.01 -19.17 16.99
C SER A 750 -23.36 -18.78 16.38
N ALA A 751 -23.44 -18.73 15.06
CA ALA A 751 -24.67 -18.50 14.31
C ALA A 751 -24.77 -19.54 13.21
N THR A 752 -25.93 -20.19 13.08
CA THR A 752 -26.25 -21.19 12.05
C THR A 752 -27.30 -20.68 11.05
N THR A 753 -27.93 -19.54 11.33
CA THR A 753 -28.91 -18.89 10.44
C THR A 753 -28.57 -17.41 10.24
N PHE A 754 -28.98 -16.84 9.10
CA PHE A 754 -28.77 -15.42 8.80
C PHE A 754 -29.58 -14.50 9.75
N GLU A 755 -30.71 -14.98 10.25
CA GLU A 755 -31.53 -14.37 11.31
C GLU A 755 -30.68 -14.01 12.54
N GLN A 756 -29.85 -14.94 13.02
CA GLN A 756 -29.03 -14.80 14.22
C GLN A 756 -27.92 -13.74 14.09
N LEU A 757 -27.51 -13.39 12.85
CA LEU A 757 -26.61 -12.26 12.58
C LEU A 757 -27.29 -10.89 12.80
N GLY A 758 -28.58 -10.86 13.15
CA GLY A 758 -29.36 -9.63 13.33
C GLY A 758 -28.96 -8.74 14.51
N ARG A 759 -27.93 -9.12 15.27
CA ARG A 759 -27.31 -8.27 16.30
C ARG A 759 -26.21 -7.37 15.74
N GLU A 760 -25.37 -7.91 14.85
CA GLU A 760 -24.25 -7.16 14.24
C GLU A 760 -24.59 -6.62 12.84
N ILE A 761 -25.58 -7.21 12.16
CA ILE A 761 -26.06 -6.80 10.83
C ILE A 761 -27.56 -6.54 10.95
N LEU A 762 -27.93 -5.34 11.41
CA LEU A 762 -29.31 -4.97 11.75
C LEU A 762 -30.23 -5.07 10.53
N SER A 763 -29.74 -4.65 9.36
CA SER A 763 -30.50 -4.66 8.11
C SER A 763 -30.87 -6.07 7.64
N THR A 764 -32.18 -6.38 7.66
CA THR A 764 -32.75 -7.59 7.04
C THR A 764 -32.43 -7.68 5.55
N GLY A 765 -32.38 -6.55 4.83
CA GLY A 765 -32.01 -6.48 3.41
C GLY A 765 -30.54 -6.81 3.13
N VAL A 766 -29.63 -6.61 4.09
CA VAL A 766 -28.23 -7.08 3.98
C VAL A 766 -28.16 -8.57 4.31
N ARG A 767 -28.81 -9.02 5.39
CA ARG A 767 -28.89 -10.45 5.76
C ARG A 767 -29.52 -11.33 4.66
N ASN A 768 -30.55 -10.84 3.98
CA ASN A 768 -31.16 -11.53 2.83
C ASN A 768 -30.20 -11.59 1.62
N ARG A 769 -29.41 -10.54 1.35
CA ARG A 769 -28.41 -10.57 0.25
C ARG A 769 -27.22 -11.47 0.56
N LEU A 770 -26.82 -11.56 1.84
CA LEU A 770 -25.89 -12.59 2.33
C LEU A 770 -26.47 -14.00 2.12
N ARG A 771 -27.72 -14.26 2.53
CA ARG A 771 -28.40 -15.56 2.30
C ARG A 771 -28.39 -15.95 0.83
N ASN A 772 -28.88 -15.05 -0.03
CA ASN A 772 -29.04 -15.33 -1.46
C ASN A 772 -27.70 -15.53 -2.19
N SER A 773 -26.60 -14.96 -1.67
CA SER A 773 -25.28 -15.10 -2.29
C SER A 773 -24.45 -16.25 -1.72
N TYR A 774 -24.56 -16.57 -0.43
CA TYR A 774 -23.72 -17.58 0.25
C TYR A 774 -24.43 -18.90 0.57
N GLY A 775 -25.76 -18.93 0.69
CA GLY A 775 -26.55 -20.12 1.04
C GLY A 775 -26.47 -20.55 2.52
N SER A 776 -25.26 -20.59 3.11
CA SER A 776 -25.04 -20.78 4.55
C SER A 776 -24.12 -19.68 5.11
N VAL A 777 -24.29 -19.37 6.39
CA VAL A 777 -23.43 -18.46 7.17
C VAL A 777 -21.99 -18.99 7.30
N ASP A 778 -21.78 -20.31 7.31
CA ASP A 778 -20.46 -20.98 7.29
C ASP A 778 -19.66 -20.75 6.01
N ARG A 779 -20.26 -20.08 5.02
CA ARG A 779 -19.67 -19.79 3.72
C ARG A 779 -19.23 -18.32 3.57
N ILE A 780 -19.65 -17.43 4.48
CA ILE A 780 -19.34 -16.00 4.43
C ILE A 780 -17.83 -15.78 4.60
N ASP A 781 -17.21 -15.05 3.67
CA ASP A 781 -15.79 -14.65 3.76
C ASP A 781 -15.60 -13.58 4.85
N LEU A 782 -14.55 -13.68 5.68
CA LEU A 782 -14.26 -12.76 6.81
C LEU A 782 -14.45 -11.28 6.42
N TRP A 783 -13.77 -10.82 5.35
CA TRP A 783 -13.83 -9.42 4.95
C TRP A 783 -15.25 -8.97 4.59
N VAL A 784 -16.05 -9.82 3.93
CA VAL A 784 -17.42 -9.45 3.52
C VAL A 784 -18.35 -9.38 4.72
N GLY A 785 -18.33 -10.41 5.57
CA GLY A 785 -19.17 -10.45 6.77
C GLY A 785 -18.89 -9.30 7.72
N ALA A 786 -17.61 -9.05 8.01
CA ALA A 786 -17.20 -8.00 8.94
C ALA A 786 -17.34 -6.57 8.36
N LEU A 787 -17.26 -6.39 7.03
CA LEU A 787 -17.44 -5.07 6.40
C LEU A 787 -18.89 -4.61 6.46
N VAL A 788 -19.87 -5.51 6.34
CA VAL A 788 -21.30 -5.17 6.32
C VAL A 788 -21.98 -5.17 7.70
N GLU A 789 -21.19 -5.31 8.76
CA GLU A 789 -21.63 -5.04 10.14
C GLU A 789 -21.94 -3.55 10.34
N ASP A 790 -23.00 -3.28 11.11
CA ASP A 790 -23.32 -1.94 11.58
C ASP A 790 -22.24 -1.44 12.57
N PRO A 791 -21.84 -0.15 12.53
CA PRO A 791 -20.75 0.36 13.36
C PRO A 791 -20.99 0.24 14.87
N VAL A 792 -19.91 -0.03 15.62
CA VAL A 792 -19.90 0.12 17.08
C VAL A 792 -20.18 1.58 17.48
N LEU A 793 -20.69 1.80 18.69
CA LEU A 793 -21.14 3.13 19.14
C LEU A 793 -20.03 4.18 19.01
N ARG A 794 -20.31 5.26 18.27
CA ARG A 794 -19.37 6.36 17.95
C ARG A 794 -18.11 5.95 17.18
N GLY A 795 -18.08 4.75 16.60
CA GLY A 795 -17.03 4.27 15.71
C GLY A 795 -17.48 4.26 14.24
N LEU A 796 -16.62 3.73 13.36
CA LEU A 796 -16.91 3.55 11.92
C LEU A 796 -16.98 2.08 11.49
N VAL A 797 -16.50 1.16 12.31
CA VAL A 797 -16.38 -0.27 11.98
C VAL A 797 -17.26 -1.14 12.88
N GLY A 798 -17.64 -2.32 12.39
CA GLY A 798 -18.42 -3.29 13.16
C GLY A 798 -17.63 -4.03 14.26
N PRO A 799 -18.32 -4.79 15.12
CA PRO A 799 -17.70 -5.43 16.28
C PRO A 799 -16.67 -6.51 15.93
N THR A 800 -16.80 -7.27 14.84
CA THR A 800 -15.76 -8.23 14.41
C THR A 800 -14.49 -7.47 14.00
N ILE A 801 -14.63 -6.33 13.31
CA ILE A 801 -13.47 -5.50 12.94
C ILE A 801 -12.84 -4.88 14.19
N ALA A 802 -13.63 -4.33 15.11
CA ALA A 802 -13.12 -3.76 16.35
C ALA A 802 -12.35 -4.79 17.20
N CYS A 803 -12.90 -6.00 17.31
CA CYS A 803 -12.30 -7.16 17.98
C CYS A 803 -10.96 -7.63 17.37
N ILE A 804 -10.79 -7.56 16.04
CA ILE A 804 -9.53 -7.95 15.39
C ILE A 804 -8.52 -6.79 15.39
N VAL A 805 -8.99 -5.56 15.19
CA VAL A 805 -8.15 -4.37 15.02
C VAL A 805 -7.61 -3.84 16.35
N GLY A 806 -8.49 -3.63 17.34
CA GLY A 806 -8.09 -3.06 18.64
C GLY A 806 -6.98 -3.86 19.34
N PRO A 807 -7.14 -5.18 19.56
CA PRO A 807 -6.12 -6.00 20.21
C PRO A 807 -4.84 -6.16 19.37
N GLN A 808 -4.89 -6.02 18.04
CA GLN A 808 -3.66 -5.96 17.23
C GLN A 808 -2.87 -4.69 17.53
N PHE A 809 -3.53 -3.53 17.58
CA PHE A 809 -2.90 -2.27 17.98
C PHE A 809 -2.46 -2.28 19.45
N LYS A 810 -3.20 -2.95 20.34
CA LYS A 810 -2.76 -3.18 21.72
C LYS A 810 -1.44 -3.95 21.76
N ARG A 811 -1.32 -5.07 21.01
CA ARG A 811 -0.09 -5.87 20.95
C ARG A 811 1.11 -5.15 20.32
N THR A 812 0.90 -4.29 19.32
CA THR A 812 2.00 -3.48 18.73
C THR A 812 2.38 -2.25 19.56
N ARG A 813 1.65 -1.96 20.65
CA ARG A 813 1.99 -0.96 21.66
C ARG A 813 2.66 -1.60 22.88
N ASP A 814 1.97 -2.57 23.46
CA ASP A 814 2.34 -3.18 24.75
C ASP A 814 3.55 -4.13 24.58
N GLY A 815 3.72 -4.74 23.40
CA GLY A 815 4.89 -5.54 23.01
C GLY A 815 6.00 -4.78 22.27
N ASP A 816 6.04 -3.44 22.34
CA ASP A 816 7.07 -2.60 21.70
C ASP A 816 7.98 -1.93 22.73
N ARG A 817 9.21 -2.45 22.90
CA ARG A 817 10.19 -1.96 23.88
C ARG A 817 10.55 -0.48 23.66
N LEU A 818 10.41 0.00 22.43
CA LEU A 818 10.79 1.36 22.02
C LEU A 818 9.56 2.25 21.80
N TYR A 819 8.38 1.86 22.31
CA TYR A 819 7.19 2.70 22.33
C TYR A 819 7.46 4.02 23.08
N TYR A 820 6.94 5.13 22.58
CA TYR A 820 7.37 6.47 23.02
C TYR A 820 7.06 6.82 24.49
N GLU A 821 6.15 6.10 25.15
CA GLU A 821 5.81 6.28 26.57
C GLU A 821 6.46 5.24 27.49
N ASN A 822 7.22 4.28 26.96
CA ASN A 822 7.96 3.31 27.77
C ASN A 822 9.12 4.04 28.49
N PRO A 823 9.30 3.87 29.81
CA PRO A 823 10.42 4.48 30.53
C PRO A 823 11.78 4.15 29.89
N GLY A 824 12.70 5.11 29.95
CA GLY A 824 14.05 4.96 29.39
C GLY A 824 14.18 5.12 27.87
N VAL A 825 13.08 5.18 27.09
CA VAL A 825 13.15 5.41 25.63
C VAL A 825 13.41 6.88 25.28
N PHE A 826 12.77 7.78 26.04
CA PHE A 826 12.90 9.24 25.97
C PHE A 826 12.94 9.79 27.40
N THR A 827 13.55 10.96 27.61
CA THR A 827 13.52 11.63 28.92
C THR A 827 12.10 12.10 29.26
N ARG A 828 11.78 12.29 30.55
CA ARG A 828 10.42 12.71 30.94
C ARG A 828 10.00 14.05 30.31
N ALA A 829 10.96 14.96 30.08
CA ALA A 829 10.72 16.22 29.37
C ALA A 829 10.38 16.00 27.90
N GLN A 830 11.09 15.09 27.22
CA GLN A 830 10.84 14.71 25.82
C GLN A 830 9.47 14.04 25.67
N VAL A 831 9.08 13.12 26.55
CA VAL A 831 7.76 12.47 26.53
C VAL A 831 6.62 13.51 26.67
N ASN A 832 6.78 14.49 27.55
CA ASN A 832 5.79 15.57 27.72
C ASN A 832 5.61 16.42 26.44
N GLU A 833 6.67 16.63 25.67
CA GLU A 833 6.62 17.34 24.39
C GLU A 833 6.08 16.45 23.26
N ILE A 834 6.47 15.17 23.17
CA ILE A 834 5.87 14.22 22.21
C ILE A 834 4.35 14.12 22.44
N ARG A 835 3.90 14.17 23.71
CA ARG A 835 2.47 14.18 24.06
C ARG A 835 1.70 15.43 23.58
N ARG A 836 2.38 16.46 23.04
CA ARG A 836 1.77 17.62 22.36
C ARG A 836 1.69 17.48 20.83
N SER A 837 2.31 16.43 20.27
CA SER A 837 2.21 16.10 18.85
C SER A 837 0.75 15.95 18.45
N SER A 838 0.37 16.67 17.39
CA SER A 838 -0.91 16.50 16.71
C SER A 838 -0.71 16.51 15.21
N LEU A 839 -1.58 15.83 14.48
CA LEU A 839 -1.50 15.79 13.02
C LEU A 839 -1.75 17.20 12.42
N SER A 840 -2.58 18.02 13.08
CA SER A 840 -2.77 19.43 12.73
C SER A 840 -1.47 20.24 12.84
N ARG A 841 -0.62 19.97 13.85
CA ARG A 841 0.69 20.63 13.98
C ARG A 841 1.63 20.25 12.85
N ILE A 842 1.76 18.94 12.58
CA ILE A 842 2.60 18.43 11.50
C ILE A 842 2.16 18.99 10.13
N LEU A 843 0.85 19.11 9.90
CA LEU A 843 0.32 19.76 8.70
C LEU A 843 0.69 21.25 8.63
N CYS A 844 0.48 22.02 9.70
CA CYS A 844 0.88 23.43 9.78
C CYS A 844 2.39 23.67 9.56
N ASP A 845 3.24 22.73 10.01
CA ASP A 845 4.70 22.85 9.88
C ASP A 845 5.25 22.42 8.51
N ASN A 846 4.52 21.61 7.74
CA ASN A 846 5.07 20.92 6.57
C ASN A 846 4.23 21.03 5.28
N ALA A 847 2.96 21.43 5.33
CA ALA A 847 2.16 21.76 4.15
C ALA A 847 2.26 23.27 3.87
N ARG A 848 2.88 23.63 2.74
CA ARG A 848 3.23 25.02 2.44
C ARG A 848 1.99 25.89 2.19
N GLY A 849 1.92 27.05 2.85
CA GLY A 849 0.74 27.91 2.75
C GLY A 849 -0.54 27.24 3.28
N LEU A 850 -0.41 26.43 4.32
CA LEU A 850 -1.54 25.97 5.14
C LEU A 850 -1.51 26.76 6.46
N THR A 851 -2.22 27.88 6.50
CA THR A 851 -2.23 28.82 7.64
C THR A 851 -3.34 28.54 8.66
N MET A 852 -4.33 27.73 8.27
CA MET A 852 -5.55 27.42 9.02
C MET A 852 -5.79 25.91 9.01
N VAL A 853 -6.15 25.32 10.16
CA VAL A 853 -6.47 23.88 10.32
C VAL A 853 -7.54 23.67 11.41
N PRO A 854 -8.32 22.58 11.40
CA PRO A 854 -9.12 22.18 12.56
C PRO A 854 -8.21 21.79 13.74
N ARG A 855 -8.69 21.93 14.99
CA ARG A 855 -7.91 21.59 16.20
C ARG A 855 -7.56 20.09 16.29
N GLU A 856 -8.48 19.21 15.91
CA GLU A 856 -8.22 17.79 15.67
C GLU A 856 -8.22 17.54 14.16
N ALA A 857 -7.14 17.01 13.59
CA ALA A 857 -6.97 16.98 12.14
C ALA A 857 -8.06 16.19 11.40
N PHE A 858 -8.55 15.12 12.03
CA PHE A 858 -9.54 14.21 11.45
C PHE A 858 -11.00 14.67 11.62
N ARG A 859 -11.29 15.75 12.34
CA ARG A 859 -12.66 16.24 12.55
C ARG A 859 -13.08 17.22 11.47
N LEU A 860 -14.36 17.19 11.11
CA LEU A 860 -15.05 18.33 10.53
C LEU A 860 -15.35 19.34 11.65
N GLY A 861 -15.15 20.64 11.40
CA GLY A 861 -15.34 21.68 12.40
C GLY A 861 -14.68 23.01 12.01
N PRO A 862 -14.73 24.02 12.91
CA PRO A 862 -14.12 25.32 12.66
C PRO A 862 -12.59 25.22 12.58
N PHE A 863 -12.03 25.96 11.62
CA PHE A 863 -10.58 26.08 11.44
C PHE A 863 -10.03 27.18 12.35
N VAL A 864 -8.87 26.94 12.95
CA VAL A 864 -8.11 27.91 13.74
C VAL A 864 -6.78 28.24 13.07
N PRO A 865 -6.19 29.42 13.32
CA PRO A 865 -4.85 29.74 12.84
C PRO A 865 -3.81 28.74 13.35
N CYS A 866 -2.84 28.41 12.51
CA CYS A 866 -1.74 27.51 12.89
C CYS A 866 -0.90 28.01 14.09
N GLY A 867 -0.96 29.30 14.45
CA GLY A 867 -0.38 29.81 15.70
C GLY A 867 -1.10 29.34 16.98
N GLN A 868 -2.36 28.87 16.88
CA GLN A 868 -3.14 28.34 18.00
C GLN A 868 -3.05 26.81 18.17
N ILE A 869 -2.24 26.13 17.34
CA ILE A 869 -1.96 24.69 17.45
C ILE A 869 -0.60 24.51 18.13
N PRO A 870 -0.51 23.94 19.34
CA PRO A 870 0.72 23.84 20.11
C PRO A 870 1.88 23.22 19.32
N ALA A 871 3.05 23.87 19.38
CA ALA A 871 4.30 23.34 18.85
C ALA A 871 5.06 22.53 19.91
N MET A 872 5.83 21.56 19.43
CA MET A 872 6.68 20.69 20.24
C MET A 872 8.02 21.38 20.49
N ASP A 873 8.40 21.54 21.76
CA ASP A 873 9.65 22.21 22.13
C ASP A 873 10.86 21.29 21.95
N LEU A 874 11.53 21.42 20.80
CA LEU A 874 12.73 20.65 20.48
C LEU A 874 13.96 20.98 21.35
N SER A 875 13.94 22.04 22.18
CA SER A 875 15.05 22.31 23.13
C SER A 875 15.27 21.17 24.13
N LYS A 876 14.26 20.30 24.33
CA LYS A 876 14.35 19.10 25.19
C LYS A 876 15.20 17.97 24.59
N TRP A 877 15.75 18.16 23.39
CA TRP A 877 16.78 17.31 22.76
C TRP A 877 18.15 17.98 22.70
N LYS A 878 18.35 19.14 23.35
CA LYS A 878 19.67 19.79 23.38
C LYS A 878 20.66 18.98 24.24
N GLU A 879 21.87 18.81 23.73
CA GLU A 879 23.05 18.21 24.38
C GLU A 879 24.18 19.24 24.50
#